data_AF-A0A6P7JSI7-F1
#
_entry.id   AF-A0A6P7JSI7-F1
#
_cell.length_a   1.000
_cell.length_b   1.000
_cell.length_c   1.000
_cell.angle_alpha   90.00
_cell.angle_beta   90.00
_cell.angle_gamma   90.00
#
_symmetry.space_group_name_H-M   'P 1'
#
loop_
_entity.id
_entity.type
_entity.pdbx_description
1 polymer ?
#
loop_
_entity_poly.entity_id
_entity_poly.type
_entity_poly.pdbx_seq_one_letter_code
_entity_poly.pdbx_strand_id
1 'polypeptide(L)'
;MARHLERAHQNKPDVAKAISFPKGSKERRKQLDHIRKKGNFAHNAAVIESGKGELVPSKRPSKEAQGNDFMHCAYCQGLFKRKVLWRHMRHCTLRPGSVATKPGKNRVQSMCTFTGPVPGHISKHLWKVISAMNPDPITDIIKSDRVIIDVGQHLLNKGGTSAKNQQNVREKMREMGRLINNARRVTTLKKMEDLINPKKYMETVAAVRATCGYDSETNKFMIPSLANKLGNTLVKVSKLLKAQGLISDNKDLVKMASDFQEVHQEKWNEMISATALRNIREAKWNVPTLMPFTEDVQKLHAYLSQVQEEWYKSLSENPSTKAWMELSKVCLSQIILFNRRREGEVASMPLSAFSSRDTSDPHEDVDWALSEVEKKLCRHFSRIIIRGKRGRPVPILLTPKMLQALELLVEQREASGVLKDNGYMFARPEAMTHFRGSDCLRGFAQMCGAKCPKSLTSTRLRKHAATLSTVLNMTDTEMDQLANFLGHDIRIHREFYRLPEKTLQLAKISKLLMALEQGRLAEFHGMNLDEIGIDPDEKVVDCDEEDRNIQEENCSSTVDGLYCKLDTEDTPLHTEGNEITPPPPKRCRPLPSGDATPSGDSILMSFSKGKTVPKKKSPWQQTEVQAVERHMKQFITSCIVPAKSDCEKCLRKEPEALKNRDWQNLKFYVYNRITAYKRKLQDK
;
A
#
# COMPACT_ATOMS: atom_id res chain seq x y z
N MET A 1 -4.01 -52.05 27.14
CA MET A 1 -3.75 -51.62 25.74
C MET A 1 -2.96 -52.65 24.92
N ALA A 2 -1.65 -52.83 25.13
CA ALA A 2 -0.81 -53.66 24.24
C ALA A 2 -1.33 -55.12 24.07
N ARG A 3 -1.64 -55.80 25.18
CA ARG A 3 -2.22 -57.16 25.17
C ARG A 3 -3.58 -57.24 24.44
N HIS A 4 -4.39 -56.19 24.51
CA HIS A 4 -5.69 -56.15 23.85
C HIS A 4 -5.52 -55.92 22.33
N LEU A 5 -4.68 -54.97 21.93
CA LEU A 5 -4.37 -54.73 20.51
C LEU A 5 -3.79 -56.00 19.85
N GLU A 6 -2.91 -56.71 20.55
CA GLU A 6 -2.29 -57.96 20.08
C GLU A 6 -3.30 -59.11 19.94
N ARG A 7 -4.34 -59.17 20.78
CA ARG A 7 -5.34 -60.25 20.73
C ARG A 7 -6.50 -59.97 19.77
N ALA A 8 -7.01 -58.74 19.76
CA ALA A 8 -8.25 -58.38 19.07
C ALA A 8 -8.03 -57.64 17.74
N HIS A 9 -6.85 -57.04 17.53
CA HIS A 9 -6.59 -56.12 16.42
C HIS A 9 -5.26 -56.40 15.70
N GLN A 10 -4.73 -57.61 15.79
CA GLN A 10 -3.43 -57.98 15.20
C GLN A 10 -3.35 -57.70 13.68
N ASN A 11 -4.49 -57.83 12.98
CA ASN A 11 -4.60 -57.66 11.54
C ASN A 11 -4.61 -56.18 11.09
N LYS A 12 -4.69 -55.21 12.02
CA LYS A 12 -4.64 -53.79 11.66
C LYS A 12 -3.18 -53.40 11.37
N PRO A 13 -2.88 -52.66 10.29
CA PRO A 13 -1.51 -52.44 9.80
C PRO A 13 -0.60 -51.77 10.83
N ASP A 14 -1.09 -50.75 11.55
CA ASP A 14 -0.33 -50.06 12.60
C ASP A 14 -0.01 -51.00 13.79
N VAL A 15 -0.93 -51.93 14.11
CA VAL A 15 -0.79 -52.89 15.21
C VAL A 15 0.16 -54.02 14.82
N ALA A 16 0.01 -54.57 13.61
CA ALA A 16 0.93 -55.57 13.05
C ALA A 16 2.37 -55.04 13.03
N LYS A 17 2.57 -53.80 12.57
CA LYS A 17 3.86 -53.11 12.60
C LYS A 17 4.41 -52.90 14.01
N ALA A 18 3.55 -52.71 15.02
CA ALA A 18 4.01 -52.60 16.40
C ALA A 18 4.44 -53.95 16.99
N ILE A 19 3.76 -55.04 16.61
CA ILE A 19 3.98 -56.40 17.12
C ILE A 19 5.18 -57.07 16.44
N SER A 20 5.54 -56.68 15.22
CA SER A 20 6.74 -57.17 14.51
C SER A 20 8.05 -56.89 15.26
N PHE A 21 8.04 -55.93 16.20
CA PHE A 21 9.17 -55.65 17.07
C PHE A 21 9.14 -56.50 18.37
N PRO A 22 10.30 -56.88 18.92
CA PRO A 22 10.38 -57.66 20.16
C PRO A 22 9.64 -57.00 21.34
N LYS A 23 9.04 -57.82 22.20
CA LYS A 23 8.41 -57.36 23.46
C LYS A 23 9.45 -56.61 24.30
N GLY A 24 9.08 -55.42 24.78
CA GLY A 24 9.97 -54.57 25.59
C GLY A 24 10.89 -53.62 24.80
N SER A 25 11.06 -53.81 23.49
CA SER A 25 11.91 -52.95 22.64
C SER A 25 11.44 -51.48 22.62
N LYS A 26 12.40 -50.56 22.40
CA LYS A 26 12.13 -49.13 22.30
C LYS A 26 11.22 -48.83 21.10
N GLU A 27 11.41 -49.56 20.01
CA GLU A 27 10.69 -49.46 18.75
C GLU A 27 9.23 -49.90 18.92
N ARG A 28 8.98 -51.07 19.56
CA ARG A 28 7.62 -51.52 19.90
C ARG A 28 6.89 -50.50 20.76
N ARG A 29 7.55 -49.97 21.79
CA ARG A 29 6.99 -48.95 22.68
C ARG A 29 6.62 -47.68 21.92
N LYS A 30 7.47 -47.24 20.98
CA LYS A 30 7.26 -46.06 20.14
C LYS A 30 6.04 -46.23 19.21
N GLN A 31 5.88 -47.38 18.56
CA GLN A 31 4.72 -47.65 17.70
C GLN A 31 3.41 -47.71 18.50
N LEU A 32 3.42 -48.40 19.65
CA LEU A 32 2.24 -48.48 20.53
C LEU A 32 1.85 -47.10 21.09
N ASP A 33 2.82 -46.27 21.45
CA ASP A 33 2.58 -44.89 21.89
C ASP A 33 2.02 -44.00 20.76
N HIS A 34 2.45 -44.24 19.51
CA HIS A 34 1.87 -43.56 18.35
C HIS A 34 0.39 -43.91 18.16
N ILE A 35 0.03 -45.20 18.24
CA ILE A 35 -1.37 -45.66 18.15
C ILE A 35 -2.22 -45.03 19.26
N ARG A 36 -1.70 -44.98 20.49
CA ARG A 36 -2.37 -44.30 21.61
C ARG A 36 -2.61 -42.82 21.32
N LYS A 37 -1.59 -42.11 20.81
CA LYS A 37 -1.71 -40.69 20.45
C LYS A 37 -2.70 -40.47 19.31
N LYS A 38 -2.78 -41.36 18.31
CA LYS A 38 -3.81 -41.33 17.26
C LYS A 38 -5.21 -41.44 17.84
N GLY A 39 -5.44 -42.40 18.75
CA GLY A 39 -6.72 -42.56 19.45
C GLY A 39 -7.09 -41.31 20.26
N ASN A 40 -6.15 -40.79 21.06
CA ASN A 40 -6.35 -39.56 21.82
C ASN A 40 -6.59 -38.35 20.91
N PHE A 41 -5.96 -38.28 19.74
CA PHE A 41 -6.18 -37.22 18.77
C PHE A 41 -7.62 -37.24 18.23
N ALA A 42 -8.13 -38.42 17.86
CA ALA A 42 -9.51 -38.58 17.39
C ALA A 42 -10.53 -38.22 18.49
N HIS A 43 -10.32 -38.72 19.71
CA HIS A 43 -11.13 -38.34 20.89
C HIS A 43 -11.11 -36.83 21.11
N ASN A 44 -9.92 -36.23 21.18
CA ASN A 44 -9.78 -34.78 21.40
C ASN A 44 -10.42 -33.96 20.27
N ALA A 45 -10.36 -34.43 19.02
CA ALA A 45 -11.03 -33.78 17.90
C ALA A 45 -12.56 -33.78 18.09
N ALA A 46 -13.15 -34.93 18.48
CA ALA A 46 -14.57 -35.04 18.78
C ALA A 46 -15.00 -34.19 19.99
N VAL A 47 -14.17 -34.11 21.04
CA VAL A 47 -14.41 -33.22 22.19
C VAL A 47 -14.36 -31.75 21.78
N ILE A 48 -13.41 -31.35 20.93
CA ILE A 48 -13.31 -29.98 20.42
C ILE A 48 -14.53 -29.63 19.54
N GLU A 49 -14.99 -30.56 18.72
CA GLU A 49 -16.14 -30.36 17.82
C GLU A 49 -17.46 -30.30 18.58
N SER A 50 -17.69 -31.21 19.52
CA SER A 50 -18.90 -31.25 20.34
C SER A 50 -18.93 -30.19 21.46
N GLY A 51 -17.76 -29.65 21.82
CA GLY A 51 -17.60 -28.73 22.96
C GLY A 51 -17.86 -29.39 24.32
N LYS A 52 -18.00 -30.72 24.37
CA LYS A 52 -18.35 -31.49 25.57
C LYS A 52 -17.29 -32.56 25.85
N GLY A 53 -16.89 -32.69 27.11
CA GLY A 53 -15.93 -33.68 27.59
C GLY A 53 -14.53 -33.14 27.87
N GLU A 54 -13.63 -34.01 28.32
CA GLU A 54 -12.26 -33.65 28.70
C GLU A 54 -11.23 -33.99 27.61
N LEU A 55 -10.30 -33.06 27.39
CA LEU A 55 -9.16 -33.30 26.52
C LEU A 55 -8.11 -34.16 27.22
N VAL A 56 -7.51 -35.08 26.48
CA VAL A 56 -6.47 -36.00 26.95
C VAL A 56 -5.09 -35.49 26.53
N PRO A 57 -4.34 -34.77 27.40
CA PRO A 57 -2.99 -34.29 27.10
C PRO A 57 -1.94 -35.40 27.21
N SER A 58 -0.84 -35.28 26.47
CA SER A 58 0.31 -36.19 26.57
C SER A 58 1.06 -36.05 27.90
N LYS A 59 0.89 -34.94 28.61
CA LYS A 59 1.39 -34.74 29.98
C LYS A 59 0.34 -33.97 30.77
N ARG A 60 -0.11 -34.52 31.90
CA ARG A 60 -1.10 -33.86 32.77
C ARG A 60 -0.53 -32.52 33.25
N PRO A 61 -1.29 -31.42 33.11
CA PRO A 61 -0.84 -30.12 33.60
C PRO A 61 -0.81 -30.12 35.13
N SER A 62 0.16 -29.43 35.74
CA SER A 62 0.26 -29.29 37.20
C SER A 62 -0.70 -28.25 37.80
N LYS A 63 -1.29 -27.41 36.95
CA LYS A 63 -2.29 -26.40 37.29
C LYS A 63 -3.46 -26.56 36.33
N GLU A 64 -4.64 -26.13 36.73
CA GLU A 64 -5.80 -26.02 35.83
C GLU A 64 -5.41 -25.29 34.55
N ALA A 65 -5.84 -25.84 33.41
CA ALA A 65 -5.50 -25.33 32.10
C ALA A 65 -6.73 -25.49 31.20
N GLN A 66 -7.01 -24.47 30.40
CA GLN A 66 -8.15 -24.48 29.51
C GLN A 66 -7.81 -25.25 28.23
N GLY A 67 -8.83 -25.77 27.53
CA GLY A 67 -8.59 -26.51 26.29
C GLY A 67 -7.78 -25.72 25.25
N ASN A 68 -7.97 -24.40 25.23
CA ASN A 68 -7.26 -23.47 24.36
C ASN A 68 -5.75 -23.36 24.67
N ASP A 69 -5.29 -23.79 25.85
CA ASP A 69 -3.86 -23.80 26.22
C ASP A 69 -3.06 -24.92 25.55
N PHE A 70 -3.76 -25.88 24.94
CA PHE A 70 -3.16 -27.05 24.32
C PHE A 70 -3.17 -27.00 22.79
N MET A 71 -2.30 -27.80 22.19
CA MET A 71 -2.18 -27.97 20.75
C MET A 71 -1.52 -29.31 20.43
N HIS A 72 -2.01 -30.01 19.41
CA HIS A 72 -1.45 -31.28 18.99
C HIS A 72 -0.15 -31.09 18.20
N CYS A 73 0.82 -31.97 18.42
CA CYS A 73 2.06 -32.00 17.66
C CYS A 73 1.80 -32.49 16.23
N ALA A 74 2.31 -31.76 15.23
CA ALA A 74 2.16 -32.10 13.81
C ALA A 74 2.73 -33.48 13.42
N TYR A 75 3.68 -34.01 14.19
CA TYR A 75 4.34 -35.29 13.88
C TYR A 75 3.73 -36.46 14.67
N CYS A 76 3.65 -36.33 16.00
CA CYS A 76 3.18 -37.45 16.84
C CYS A 76 1.71 -37.39 17.21
N GLN A 77 1.00 -36.31 16.86
CA GLN A 77 -0.39 -36.04 17.23
C GLN A 77 -0.68 -36.02 18.73
N GLY A 78 0.35 -36.05 19.59
CA GLY A 78 0.19 -35.86 21.02
C GLY A 78 -0.23 -34.43 21.35
N LEU A 79 -1.11 -34.25 22.35
CA LEU A 79 -1.61 -32.95 22.80
C LEU A 79 -0.66 -32.36 23.87
N PHE A 80 -0.09 -31.18 23.62
CA PHE A 80 0.88 -30.52 24.52
C PHE A 80 0.47 -29.08 24.81
N LYS A 81 0.95 -28.51 25.93
CA LYS A 81 0.79 -27.07 26.20
C LYS A 81 1.49 -26.25 25.11
N ARG A 82 0.81 -25.24 24.56
CA ARG A 82 1.32 -24.36 23.49
C ARG A 82 2.70 -23.75 23.82
N LYS A 83 2.94 -23.40 25.08
CA LYS A 83 4.20 -22.79 25.55
C LYS A 83 5.42 -23.70 25.42
N VAL A 84 5.24 -25.04 25.46
CA VAL A 84 6.34 -26.02 25.45
C VAL A 84 6.38 -26.90 24.20
N LEU A 85 5.35 -26.84 23.35
CA LEU A 85 5.24 -27.65 22.12
C LEU A 85 6.46 -27.51 21.19
N TRP A 86 7.04 -26.31 21.08
CA TRP A 86 8.24 -26.08 20.26
C TRP A 86 9.46 -26.86 20.75
N ARG A 87 9.60 -27.10 22.07
CA ARG A 87 10.69 -27.93 22.62
C ARG A 87 10.47 -29.39 22.27
N HIS A 88 9.22 -29.87 22.41
CA HIS A 88 8.86 -31.22 22.03
C HIS A 88 9.14 -31.51 20.55
N MET A 89 8.75 -30.60 19.64
CA MET A 89 8.93 -30.82 18.20
C MET A 89 10.38 -30.95 17.76
N ARG A 90 11.33 -30.33 18.48
CA ARG A 90 12.77 -30.47 18.17
C ARG A 90 13.26 -31.90 18.32
N HIS A 91 12.74 -32.61 19.34
CA HIS A 91 13.14 -33.96 19.71
C HIS A 91 11.99 -34.97 19.51
N CYS A 92 11.01 -34.65 18.68
CA CYS A 92 9.87 -35.52 18.47
C CYS A 92 10.33 -36.80 17.78
N THR A 93 10.07 -37.95 18.41
CA THR A 93 10.54 -39.26 17.93
C THR A 93 9.94 -39.67 16.59
N LEU A 94 8.80 -39.08 16.19
CA LEU A 94 8.11 -39.34 14.92
C LEU A 94 8.35 -38.25 13.87
N ARG A 95 9.33 -37.35 14.10
CA ARG A 95 9.75 -36.35 13.12
C ARG A 95 10.44 -37.03 11.93
N PRO A 96 10.10 -36.68 10.67
CA PRO A 96 10.85 -37.15 9.50
C PRO A 96 12.27 -36.58 9.48
N GLY A 97 13.28 -37.42 9.21
CA GLY A 97 14.70 -37.04 9.19
C GLY A 97 15.05 -35.96 8.15
N SER A 98 14.25 -35.86 7.08
CA SER A 98 14.43 -34.90 5.98
C SER A 98 14.00 -33.46 6.29
N VAL A 99 13.32 -33.21 7.42
CA VAL A 99 12.75 -31.88 7.72
C VAL A 99 13.68 -31.11 8.66
N ALA A 100 14.40 -30.12 8.13
CA ALA A 100 15.22 -29.20 8.93
C ALA A 100 14.36 -28.40 9.93
N THR A 101 14.78 -28.36 11.20
CA THR A 101 14.13 -27.55 12.25
C THR A 101 14.39 -26.08 12.00
N LYS A 102 13.43 -25.39 11.37
CA LYS A 102 13.46 -23.92 11.33
C LYS A 102 12.97 -23.40 12.71
N PRO A 103 13.79 -22.63 13.46
CA PRO A 103 13.45 -22.21 14.82
C PRO A 103 12.23 -21.27 14.84
N GLY A 104 11.49 -21.26 15.96
CA GLY A 104 10.45 -20.27 16.25
C GLY A 104 9.16 -20.84 16.85
N LYS A 105 8.74 -20.29 17.99
CA LYS A 105 7.49 -20.67 18.69
C LYS A 105 6.25 -20.53 17.79
N ASN A 106 6.14 -19.42 17.07
CA ASN A 106 4.97 -19.13 16.23
C ASN A 106 4.90 -20.04 15.00
N ARG A 107 6.04 -20.39 14.40
CA ARG A 107 6.12 -21.28 13.25
C ARG A 107 5.68 -22.70 13.59
N VAL A 108 6.14 -23.20 14.74
CA VAL A 108 5.74 -24.50 15.30
C VAL A 108 4.23 -24.51 15.54
N GLN A 109 3.69 -23.49 16.17
CA GLN A 109 2.25 -23.42 16.46
C GLN A 109 1.41 -23.30 15.19
N SER A 110 1.85 -22.53 14.20
CA SER A 110 1.19 -22.42 12.89
C SER A 110 1.11 -23.77 12.17
N MET A 111 2.23 -24.48 12.08
CA MET A 111 2.31 -25.83 11.50
C MET A 111 1.38 -26.81 12.22
N CYS A 112 1.40 -26.80 13.55
CA CYS A 112 0.56 -27.67 14.37
C CYS A 112 -0.94 -27.35 14.24
N THR A 113 -1.28 -26.07 14.09
CA THR A 113 -2.67 -25.63 13.83
C THR A 113 -3.15 -26.16 12.49
N PHE A 114 -2.31 -26.09 11.45
CA PHE A 114 -2.64 -26.60 10.12
C PHE A 114 -2.85 -28.13 10.09
N THR A 115 -2.06 -28.89 10.86
CA THR A 115 -2.21 -30.35 11.00
C THR A 115 -3.26 -30.78 12.02
N GLY A 116 -3.85 -29.83 12.74
CA GLY A 116 -4.97 -30.08 13.65
C GLY A 116 -6.27 -30.37 12.88
N PRO A 117 -7.32 -30.79 13.60
CA PRO A 117 -8.64 -30.98 12.99
C PRO A 117 -9.13 -29.65 12.40
N VAL A 118 -9.61 -29.69 11.15
CA VAL A 118 -10.20 -28.54 10.46
C VAL A 118 -11.62 -28.35 11.00
N PRO A 119 -12.01 -27.16 11.48
CA PRO A 119 -13.38 -26.92 11.90
C PRO A 119 -14.34 -27.15 10.72
N GLY A 120 -15.47 -27.85 10.94
CA GLY A 120 -16.39 -28.26 9.86
C GLY A 120 -16.98 -27.12 9.01
N HIS A 121 -17.00 -25.89 9.54
CA HIS A 121 -17.49 -24.69 8.84
C HIS A 121 -16.39 -23.94 8.06
N ILE A 122 -15.13 -24.42 8.05
CA ILE A 122 -14.00 -23.76 7.39
C ILE A 122 -13.41 -24.69 6.34
N SER A 123 -13.24 -24.20 5.11
CA SER A 123 -12.55 -24.98 4.07
C SER A 123 -11.09 -25.28 4.44
N LYS A 124 -10.56 -26.42 4.02
CA LYS A 124 -9.15 -26.80 4.25
C LYS A 124 -8.16 -25.75 3.72
N HIS A 125 -8.50 -25.10 2.60
CA HIS A 125 -7.68 -24.04 2.02
C HIS A 125 -7.68 -22.77 2.87
N LEU A 126 -8.85 -22.32 3.34
CA LEU A 126 -8.93 -21.15 4.22
C LEU A 126 -8.29 -21.43 5.58
N TRP A 127 -8.45 -22.65 6.11
CA TRP A 127 -7.79 -23.06 7.34
C TRP A 127 -6.26 -22.97 7.24
N LYS A 128 -5.68 -23.33 6.09
CA LYS A 128 -4.23 -23.13 5.83
C LYS A 128 -3.84 -21.65 5.93
N VAL A 129 -4.67 -20.76 5.41
CA VAL A 129 -4.44 -19.30 5.41
C VAL A 129 -4.54 -18.72 6.82
N ILE A 130 -5.57 -19.10 7.59
CA ILE A 130 -5.77 -18.67 8.98
C ILE A 130 -4.67 -19.24 9.88
N SER A 131 -4.29 -20.51 9.68
CA SER A 131 -3.25 -21.19 10.48
C SER A 131 -1.87 -20.54 10.34
N ALA A 132 -1.61 -19.80 9.27
CA ALA A 132 -0.38 -19.03 9.07
C ALA A 132 -0.34 -17.71 9.86
N MET A 133 -1.45 -17.28 10.48
CA MET A 133 -1.51 -16.07 11.29
C MET A 133 -0.87 -16.27 12.67
N ASN A 134 -0.44 -15.17 13.30
CA ASN A 134 0.03 -15.22 14.68
C ASN A 134 -1.13 -15.61 15.62
N PRO A 135 -0.93 -16.51 16.60
CA PRO A 135 -1.97 -16.85 17.56
C PRO A 135 -2.11 -15.72 18.59
N ASP A 136 -3.11 -14.86 18.37
CA ASP A 136 -3.44 -13.68 19.17
C ASP A 136 -4.97 -13.53 19.28
N PRO A 137 -5.49 -12.65 20.16
CA PRO A 137 -6.94 -12.46 20.31
C PRO A 137 -7.66 -12.10 19.01
N ILE A 138 -6.97 -11.42 18.08
CA ILE A 138 -7.52 -11.08 16.76
C ILE A 138 -7.79 -12.34 15.94
N THR A 139 -6.90 -13.33 15.98
CA THR A 139 -7.08 -14.60 15.27
C THR A 139 -8.19 -15.44 15.89
N ASP A 140 -8.39 -15.35 17.19
CA ASP A 140 -9.49 -16.04 17.87
C ASP A 140 -10.86 -15.42 17.49
N ILE A 141 -10.92 -14.08 17.37
CA ILE A 141 -12.09 -13.39 16.81
C ILE A 141 -12.37 -13.86 15.38
N ILE A 142 -11.35 -13.88 14.52
CA ILE A 142 -11.47 -14.32 13.12
C ILE A 142 -12.03 -15.75 13.02
N LYS A 143 -11.58 -16.67 13.87
CA LYS A 143 -12.04 -18.06 13.87
C LYS A 143 -13.48 -18.24 14.39
N SER A 144 -13.99 -17.27 15.13
CA SER A 144 -15.31 -17.34 15.78
C SER A 144 -16.40 -16.61 14.99
N ASP A 145 -16.02 -15.68 14.11
CA ASP A 145 -16.93 -14.84 13.35
C ASP A 145 -17.18 -15.40 11.94
N ARG A 146 -18.40 -15.88 11.68
CA ARG A 146 -18.77 -16.52 10.41
C ARG A 146 -18.61 -15.59 9.21
N VAL A 147 -19.00 -14.33 9.34
CA VAL A 147 -18.94 -13.37 8.23
C VAL A 147 -17.50 -13.06 7.84
N ILE A 148 -16.58 -12.97 8.80
CA ILE A 148 -15.15 -12.82 8.52
C ILE A 148 -14.60 -14.02 7.75
N ILE A 149 -15.02 -15.24 8.14
CA ILE A 149 -14.64 -16.49 7.46
C ILE A 149 -15.17 -16.49 6.03
N ASP A 150 -16.43 -16.12 5.81
CA ASP A 150 -17.07 -16.09 4.50
C ASP A 150 -16.42 -15.06 3.57
N VAL A 151 -16.10 -13.86 4.08
CA VAL A 151 -15.32 -12.86 3.34
C VAL A 151 -13.94 -13.40 2.99
N GLY A 152 -13.27 -14.09 3.93
CA GLY A 152 -11.98 -14.74 3.68
C GLY A 152 -12.06 -15.78 2.56
N GLN A 153 -13.11 -16.61 2.56
CA GLN A 153 -13.36 -17.60 1.52
C GLN A 153 -13.65 -16.94 0.17
N HIS A 154 -14.49 -15.90 0.15
CA HIS A 154 -14.78 -15.13 -1.05
C HIS A 154 -13.52 -14.53 -1.69
N LEU A 155 -12.62 -13.95 -0.87
CA LEU A 155 -11.35 -13.39 -1.36
C LEU A 155 -10.40 -14.45 -1.91
N LEU A 156 -10.42 -15.67 -1.37
CA LEU A 156 -9.68 -16.80 -1.94
C LEU A 156 -10.27 -17.26 -3.26
N ASN A 157 -11.59 -17.37 -3.36
CA ASN A 157 -12.26 -17.75 -4.61
C ASN A 157 -11.96 -16.72 -5.72
N LYS A 158 -11.99 -15.42 -5.39
CA LYS A 158 -11.74 -14.35 -6.36
C LYS A 158 -10.26 -14.21 -6.78
N GLY A 159 -9.33 -14.35 -5.83
CA GLY A 159 -7.90 -14.09 -6.07
C GLY A 159 -7.02 -15.34 -6.26
N GLY A 160 -7.62 -16.53 -6.17
CA GLY A 160 -6.93 -17.81 -6.28
C GLY A 160 -6.02 -18.15 -5.09
N THR A 161 -5.24 -19.22 -5.24
CA THR A 161 -4.42 -19.80 -4.16
C THR A 161 -2.99 -19.28 -4.13
N SER A 162 -2.66 -18.25 -4.91
CA SER A 162 -1.30 -17.69 -4.95
C SER A 162 -0.84 -17.17 -3.57
N ALA A 163 0.45 -17.31 -3.26
CA ALA A 163 1.01 -16.86 -1.97
C ALA A 163 0.75 -15.37 -1.70
N LYS A 164 0.76 -14.54 -2.76
CA LYS A 164 0.44 -13.11 -2.70
C LYS A 164 -1.02 -12.89 -2.35
N ASN A 165 -1.96 -13.62 -2.96
CA ASN A 165 -3.38 -13.51 -2.61
C ASN A 165 -3.62 -13.97 -1.18
N GLN A 166 -3.06 -15.10 -0.77
CA GLN A 166 -3.19 -15.59 0.61
C GLN A 166 -2.71 -14.56 1.65
N GLN A 167 -1.64 -13.81 1.36
CA GLN A 167 -1.20 -12.72 2.22
C GLN A 167 -2.23 -11.57 2.28
N ASN A 168 -2.80 -11.17 1.13
CA ASN A 168 -3.85 -10.17 1.08
C ASN A 168 -5.09 -10.58 1.88
N VAL A 169 -5.52 -11.85 1.73
CA VAL A 169 -6.64 -12.41 2.51
C VAL A 169 -6.34 -12.33 3.99
N ARG A 170 -5.14 -12.73 4.44
CA ARG A 170 -4.77 -12.62 5.86
C ARG A 170 -4.82 -11.20 6.38
N GLU A 171 -4.31 -10.24 5.61
CA GLU A 171 -4.34 -8.83 5.98
C GLU A 171 -5.77 -8.33 6.13
N LYS A 172 -6.65 -8.65 5.17
CA LYS A 172 -8.06 -8.24 5.18
C LYS A 172 -8.84 -8.85 6.35
N MET A 173 -8.67 -10.14 6.60
CA MET A 173 -9.29 -10.80 7.76
C MET A 173 -8.81 -10.18 9.07
N ARG A 174 -7.53 -9.80 9.16
CA ARG A 174 -6.98 -9.13 10.35
C ARG A 174 -7.40 -7.68 10.50
N GLU A 175 -7.64 -6.95 9.40
CA GLU A 175 -8.28 -5.62 9.46
C GLU A 175 -9.67 -5.73 10.09
N MET A 176 -10.49 -6.70 9.64
CA MET A 176 -11.83 -6.94 10.22
C MET A 176 -11.78 -7.42 11.67
N GLY A 177 -10.88 -8.36 12.00
CA GLY A 177 -10.71 -8.82 13.38
C GLY A 177 -10.31 -7.70 14.35
N ARG A 178 -9.47 -6.74 13.90
CA ARG A 178 -9.13 -5.54 14.68
C ARG A 178 -10.32 -4.61 14.85
N LEU A 179 -11.13 -4.44 13.80
CA LEU A 179 -12.36 -3.64 13.87
C LEU A 179 -13.31 -4.21 14.93
N ILE A 180 -13.57 -5.52 14.91
CA ILE A 180 -14.42 -6.18 15.92
C ILE A 180 -13.83 -6.06 17.33
N ASN A 181 -12.53 -6.26 17.47
CA ASN A 181 -11.88 -6.15 18.77
C ASN A 181 -12.06 -4.75 19.39
N ASN A 182 -11.97 -3.69 18.58
CA ASN A 182 -12.20 -2.33 19.07
C ASN A 182 -13.69 -2.00 19.21
N ALA A 183 -14.55 -2.47 18.32
CA ALA A 183 -16.00 -2.31 18.42
C ALA A 183 -16.51 -2.82 19.77
N ARG A 184 -16.11 -4.04 20.17
CA ARG A 184 -16.45 -4.63 21.47
C ARG A 184 -16.02 -3.82 22.70
N ARG A 185 -15.07 -2.89 22.55
CA ARG A 185 -14.57 -2.06 23.66
C ARG A 185 -15.29 -0.73 23.77
N VAL A 186 -15.83 -0.21 22.67
CA VAL A 186 -16.34 1.17 22.58
C VAL A 186 -17.82 1.23 22.20
N THR A 187 -18.42 0.11 21.79
CA THR A 187 -19.82 0.03 21.35
C THR A 187 -20.49 -1.27 21.82
N THR A 188 -21.77 -1.44 21.48
CA THR A 188 -22.54 -2.66 21.79
C THR A 188 -22.31 -3.80 20.78
N LEU A 189 -21.55 -3.54 19.71
CA LEU A 189 -21.39 -4.45 18.57
C LEU A 189 -20.39 -5.57 18.88
N LYS A 190 -20.79 -6.82 18.66
CA LYS A 190 -20.01 -8.01 19.04
C LYS A 190 -19.49 -8.81 17.85
N LYS A 191 -20.23 -8.83 16.74
CA LYS A 191 -19.93 -9.59 15.52
C LYS A 191 -19.91 -8.68 14.29
N MET A 192 -19.36 -9.19 13.20
CA MET A 192 -19.26 -8.44 11.94
C MET A 192 -20.61 -8.15 11.30
N GLU A 193 -21.59 -9.03 11.52
CA GLU A 193 -22.99 -8.81 11.11
C GLU A 193 -23.61 -7.60 11.81
N ASP A 194 -23.32 -7.38 13.10
CA ASP A 194 -23.87 -6.25 13.87
C ASP A 194 -23.45 -4.88 13.30
N LEU A 195 -22.28 -4.82 12.64
CA LEU A 195 -21.77 -3.60 11.99
C LEU A 195 -22.57 -3.22 10.74
N ILE A 196 -23.27 -4.18 10.13
CA ILE A 196 -24.11 -3.99 8.94
C ILE A 196 -25.56 -3.82 9.37
N ASN A 197 -25.80 -2.84 10.24
CA ASN A 197 -27.13 -2.48 10.70
C ASN A 197 -27.34 -0.96 10.56
N PRO A 198 -28.31 -0.50 9.75
CA PRO A 198 -28.57 0.93 9.56
C PRO A 198 -28.88 1.65 10.87
N LYS A 199 -29.63 1.02 11.78
CA LYS A 199 -30.01 1.61 13.06
C LYS A 199 -28.81 1.82 14.00
N LYS A 200 -27.76 1.02 13.82
CA LYS A 200 -26.52 1.09 14.62
C LYS A 200 -25.36 1.73 13.83
N TYR A 201 -25.65 2.43 12.74
CA TYR A 201 -24.63 2.97 11.86
C TYR A 201 -23.64 3.91 12.58
N MET A 202 -24.12 4.71 13.53
CA MET A 202 -23.26 5.59 14.33
C MET A 202 -22.30 4.80 15.24
N GLU A 203 -22.71 3.65 15.76
CA GLU A 203 -21.81 2.74 16.48
C GLU A 203 -20.75 2.15 15.54
N THR A 204 -21.12 1.79 14.30
CA THR A 204 -20.17 1.34 13.28
C THR A 204 -19.11 2.40 12.98
N VAL A 205 -19.53 3.66 12.83
CA VAL A 205 -18.63 4.81 12.64
C VAL A 205 -17.72 5.01 13.85
N ALA A 206 -18.25 4.95 15.07
CA ALA A 206 -17.48 5.05 16.31
C ALA A 206 -16.42 3.93 16.43
N ALA A 207 -16.80 2.69 16.11
CA ALA A 207 -15.88 1.55 16.10
C ALA A 207 -14.73 1.75 15.09
N VAL A 208 -15.02 2.30 13.90
CA VAL A 208 -14.00 2.58 12.88
C VAL A 208 -13.10 3.73 13.32
N ARG A 209 -13.66 4.80 13.89
CA ARG A 209 -12.89 5.93 14.47
C ARG A 209 -11.90 5.44 15.52
N ALA A 210 -12.36 4.63 16.47
CA ALA A 210 -11.51 4.02 17.48
C ALA A 210 -10.42 3.12 16.86
N THR A 211 -10.78 2.30 15.87
CA THR A 211 -9.83 1.39 15.20
C THR A 211 -8.73 2.13 14.45
N CYS A 212 -9.03 3.29 13.91
CA CYS A 212 -8.09 4.11 13.13
C CYS A 212 -7.36 5.17 13.97
N GLY A 213 -7.61 5.21 15.28
CA GLY A 213 -7.04 6.22 16.19
C GLY A 213 -7.48 7.63 15.81
N TYR A 214 -8.78 7.85 15.64
CA TYR A 214 -9.33 9.18 15.43
C TYR A 214 -9.29 9.99 16.72
N ASP A 215 -8.74 11.18 16.65
CA ASP A 215 -8.73 12.16 17.72
C ASP A 215 -9.78 13.25 17.43
N SER A 216 -10.74 13.39 18.35
CA SER A 216 -11.83 14.36 18.28
C SER A 216 -11.36 15.80 18.49
N GLU A 217 -10.28 16.04 19.22
CA GLU A 217 -9.76 17.39 19.47
C GLU A 217 -9.04 17.93 18.23
N THR A 218 -8.19 17.10 17.62
CA THR A 218 -7.42 17.51 16.44
C THR A 218 -8.13 17.23 15.11
N ASN A 219 -9.24 16.48 15.11
CA ASN A 219 -9.95 16.01 13.93
C ASN A 219 -9.02 15.26 12.95
N LYS A 220 -8.16 14.39 13.50
CA LYS A 220 -7.15 13.64 12.74
C LYS A 220 -7.20 12.15 13.04
N PHE A 221 -6.99 11.36 12.00
CA PHE A 221 -6.75 9.92 12.13
C PHE A 221 -5.26 9.63 12.26
N MET A 222 -4.88 8.77 13.21
CA MET A 222 -3.53 8.21 13.28
C MET A 222 -3.22 7.29 12.10
N ILE A 223 -4.21 6.54 11.61
CA ILE A 223 -4.07 5.65 10.44
C ILE A 223 -5.18 5.94 9.40
N PRO A 224 -5.13 7.09 8.69
CA PRO A 224 -6.20 7.50 7.78
C PRO A 224 -6.46 6.49 6.64
N SER A 225 -5.39 5.84 6.16
CA SER A 225 -5.51 4.83 5.09
C SER A 225 -6.31 3.59 5.50
N LEU A 226 -6.31 3.24 6.78
CA LEU A 226 -7.09 2.11 7.30
C LEU A 226 -8.58 2.47 7.31
N ALA A 227 -8.95 3.72 7.62
CA ALA A 227 -10.33 4.16 7.63
C ALA A 227 -11.00 3.94 6.26
N ASN A 228 -10.34 4.37 5.18
CA ASN A 228 -10.83 4.14 3.81
C ASN A 228 -10.88 2.65 3.44
N LYS A 229 -9.90 1.84 3.90
CA LYS A 229 -9.91 0.40 3.67
C LYS A 229 -11.08 -0.28 4.39
N LEU A 230 -11.39 0.12 5.61
CA LEU A 230 -12.48 -0.46 6.41
C LEU A 230 -13.84 -0.10 5.81
N GLY A 231 -14.05 1.13 5.34
CA GLY A 231 -15.29 1.50 4.63
C GLY A 231 -15.55 0.58 3.42
N ASN A 232 -14.55 0.42 2.55
CA ASN A 232 -14.64 -0.50 1.42
C ASN A 232 -14.87 -1.96 1.84
N THR A 233 -14.32 -2.38 2.97
CA THR A 233 -14.55 -3.73 3.52
C THR A 233 -15.99 -3.87 4.00
N LEU A 234 -16.57 -2.86 4.66
CA LEU A 234 -17.97 -2.88 5.11
C LEU A 234 -18.94 -3.01 3.92
N VAL A 235 -18.71 -2.30 2.82
CA VAL A 235 -19.50 -2.46 1.58
C VAL A 235 -19.41 -3.88 1.02
N LYS A 236 -18.23 -4.52 1.08
CA LYS A 236 -18.09 -5.91 0.63
C LYS A 236 -18.85 -6.87 1.55
N VAL A 237 -18.82 -6.62 2.86
CA VAL A 237 -19.54 -7.42 3.84
C VAL A 237 -21.04 -7.27 3.63
N SER A 238 -21.56 -6.06 3.41
CA SER A 238 -22.98 -5.83 3.14
C SER A 238 -23.43 -6.51 1.84
N LYS A 239 -22.63 -6.45 0.77
CA LYS A 239 -22.91 -7.19 -0.48
C LYS A 239 -22.96 -8.71 -0.24
N LEU A 240 -22.04 -9.24 0.56
CA LEU A 240 -22.01 -10.67 0.91
C LEU A 240 -23.25 -11.08 1.71
N LEU A 241 -23.60 -10.33 2.76
CA LEU A 241 -24.79 -10.59 3.58
C LEU A 241 -26.08 -10.46 2.79
N LYS A 242 -26.18 -9.47 1.88
CA LYS A 242 -27.32 -9.33 0.96
C LYS A 242 -27.45 -10.56 0.07
N ALA A 243 -26.36 -11.02 -0.54
CA ALA A 243 -26.37 -12.22 -1.39
C ALA A 243 -26.76 -13.48 -0.58
N GLN A 244 -26.26 -13.61 0.64
CA GLN A 244 -26.62 -14.71 1.54
C GLN A 244 -28.11 -14.67 1.88
N GLY A 245 -28.66 -13.50 2.22
CA GLY A 245 -30.07 -13.31 2.49
C GLY A 245 -30.96 -13.66 1.29
N LEU A 246 -30.54 -13.31 0.07
CA LEU A 246 -31.26 -13.70 -1.15
C LEU A 246 -31.25 -15.21 -1.37
N ILE A 247 -30.11 -15.87 -1.15
CA ILE A 247 -29.98 -17.34 -1.30
C ILE A 247 -30.81 -18.08 -0.24
N SER A 248 -30.89 -17.55 0.99
CA SER A 248 -31.63 -18.17 2.09
C SER A 248 -33.07 -17.67 2.24
N ASP A 249 -33.59 -16.90 1.28
CA ASP A 249 -34.89 -16.21 1.32
C ASP A 249 -35.16 -15.42 2.63
N ASN A 250 -34.10 -14.85 3.21
CA ASN A 250 -34.19 -14.01 4.41
C ASN A 250 -34.34 -12.54 4.01
N LYS A 251 -35.60 -12.10 3.86
CA LYS A 251 -35.96 -10.74 3.45
C LYS A 251 -35.46 -9.66 4.40
N ASP A 252 -35.43 -9.94 5.71
CA ASP A 252 -34.96 -8.97 6.71
C ASP A 252 -33.46 -8.70 6.56
N LEU A 253 -32.66 -9.74 6.34
CA LEU A 253 -31.22 -9.61 6.11
C LEU A 253 -30.93 -8.85 4.80
N VAL A 254 -31.70 -9.13 3.73
CA VAL A 254 -31.60 -8.42 2.45
C VAL A 254 -31.91 -6.94 2.61
N LYS A 255 -33.00 -6.61 3.33
CA LYS A 255 -33.40 -5.24 3.61
C LYS A 255 -32.33 -4.53 4.45
N MET A 256 -31.93 -5.11 5.57
CA MET A 256 -30.91 -4.54 6.46
C MET A 256 -29.60 -4.24 5.74
N ALA A 257 -29.12 -5.17 4.91
CA ALA A 257 -27.89 -5.00 4.15
C ALA A 257 -28.02 -4.01 2.97
N SER A 258 -29.22 -3.80 2.43
CA SER A 258 -29.49 -2.82 1.37
C SER A 258 -29.61 -1.41 1.95
N ASP A 259 -30.43 -1.24 2.98
CA ASP A 259 -30.59 0.02 3.73
C ASP A 259 -29.24 0.49 4.28
N PHE A 260 -28.38 -0.44 4.73
CA PHE A 260 -27.03 -0.10 5.22
C PHE A 260 -26.16 0.46 4.09
N GLN A 261 -26.26 -0.09 2.87
CA GLN A 261 -25.49 0.38 1.73
C GLN A 261 -25.89 1.80 1.33
N GLU A 262 -27.18 2.10 1.34
CA GLU A 262 -27.70 3.44 1.06
C GLU A 262 -27.18 4.44 2.09
N VAL A 263 -27.37 4.16 3.39
CA VAL A 263 -26.84 5.02 4.46
C VAL A 263 -25.32 5.17 4.35
N HIS A 264 -24.60 4.10 4.04
CA HIS A 264 -23.15 4.13 3.90
C HIS A 264 -22.69 5.00 2.73
N GLN A 265 -23.37 4.90 1.58
CA GLN A 265 -23.06 5.71 0.40
C GLN A 265 -23.23 7.20 0.69
N GLU A 266 -24.32 7.58 1.35
CA GLU A 266 -24.63 8.99 1.66
C GLU A 266 -23.74 9.56 2.76
N LYS A 267 -23.48 8.79 3.83
CA LYS A 267 -22.89 9.33 5.06
C LYS A 267 -21.40 9.04 5.26
N TRP A 268 -20.86 8.01 4.63
CA TRP A 268 -19.47 7.60 4.92
C TRP A 268 -18.43 8.65 4.53
N ASN A 269 -18.66 9.35 3.41
CA ASN A 269 -17.75 10.40 2.96
C ASN A 269 -17.66 11.56 3.98
N GLU A 270 -18.83 12.07 4.38
CA GLU A 270 -18.98 13.13 5.37
C GLU A 270 -18.30 12.75 6.71
N MET A 271 -18.56 11.53 7.19
CA MET A 271 -18.16 11.14 8.55
C MET A 271 -16.71 10.66 8.67
N ILE A 272 -16.14 10.08 7.61
CA ILE A 272 -14.85 9.38 7.64
C ILE A 272 -13.96 9.76 6.45
N SER A 273 -14.37 9.46 5.21
CA SER A 273 -13.44 9.48 4.07
C SER A 273 -12.89 10.87 3.77
N ALA A 274 -13.71 11.93 3.85
CA ALA A 274 -13.28 13.30 3.59
C ALA A 274 -12.14 13.72 4.52
N THR A 275 -12.29 13.49 5.83
CA THR A 275 -11.25 13.77 6.83
C THR A 275 -10.02 12.89 6.63
N ALA A 276 -10.21 11.58 6.38
CA ALA A 276 -9.10 10.66 6.16
C ALA A 276 -8.28 11.04 4.92
N LEU A 277 -8.94 11.39 3.82
CA LEU A 277 -8.29 11.85 2.59
C LEU A 277 -7.58 13.20 2.79
N ARG A 278 -8.21 14.13 3.51
CA ARG A 278 -7.59 15.40 3.87
C ARG A 278 -6.32 15.19 4.69
N ASN A 279 -6.34 14.37 5.74
CA ASN A 279 -5.15 14.06 6.54
C ASN A 279 -4.03 13.43 5.69
N ILE A 280 -4.36 12.57 4.71
CA ILE A 280 -3.37 11.99 3.79
C ILE A 280 -2.76 13.04 2.88
N ARG A 281 -3.55 14.01 2.39
CA ARG A 281 -3.08 15.11 1.53
C ARG A 281 -2.22 16.09 2.32
N GLU A 282 -2.70 16.55 3.48
CA GLU A 282 -1.99 17.46 4.38
C GLU A 282 -0.62 16.92 4.80
N ALA A 283 -0.56 15.61 5.14
CA ALA A 283 0.70 14.95 5.49
C ALA A 283 1.73 14.95 4.33
N LYS A 284 1.34 15.29 3.10
CA LYS A 284 2.22 15.32 1.92
C LYS A 284 2.57 16.73 1.45
N TRP A 285 1.87 17.79 1.87
CA TRP A 285 2.01 19.14 1.29
C TRP A 285 3.45 19.66 1.33
N ASN A 286 4.08 19.62 2.52
CA ASN A 286 5.40 20.21 2.75
C ASN A 286 6.50 19.16 2.93
N VAL A 287 6.23 17.89 2.63
CA VAL A 287 7.24 16.84 2.70
C VAL A 287 8.08 16.92 1.41
N PRO A 288 9.41 17.13 1.49
CA PRO A 288 10.26 17.10 0.31
C PRO A 288 10.14 15.74 -0.38
N THR A 289 9.79 15.75 -1.66
CA THR A 289 9.77 14.51 -2.44
C THR A 289 11.21 14.07 -2.66
N LEU A 290 11.66 13.08 -1.90
CA LEU A 290 12.98 12.52 -2.09
C LEU A 290 13.05 11.80 -3.45
N MET A 291 13.76 12.43 -4.39
CA MET A 291 14.05 11.92 -5.72
C MET A 291 15.49 11.42 -5.79
N PRO A 292 15.77 10.36 -6.56
CA PRO A 292 17.14 9.95 -6.84
C PRO A 292 17.88 11.04 -7.62
N PHE A 293 19.13 11.30 -7.26
CA PHE A 293 20.03 12.06 -8.13
C PHE A 293 20.44 11.19 -9.32
N THR A 294 20.55 11.79 -10.51
CA THR A 294 21.03 11.09 -11.71
C THR A 294 22.40 10.44 -11.47
N GLU A 295 23.30 11.15 -10.77
CA GLU A 295 24.61 10.64 -10.36
C GLU A 295 24.51 9.37 -9.48
N ASP A 296 23.59 9.34 -8.52
CA ASP A 296 23.40 8.18 -7.65
C ASP A 296 22.87 6.97 -8.42
N VAL A 297 22.02 7.22 -9.42
CA VAL A 297 21.52 6.18 -10.33
C VAL A 297 22.65 5.64 -11.21
N GLN A 298 23.51 6.50 -11.73
CA GLN A 298 24.70 6.10 -12.51
C GLN A 298 25.69 5.30 -11.66
N LYS A 299 25.99 5.75 -10.44
CA LYS A 299 26.82 4.99 -9.47
C LYS A 299 26.27 3.60 -9.21
N LEU A 300 24.95 3.48 -9.02
CA LEU A 300 24.32 2.18 -8.84
C LEU A 300 24.43 1.29 -10.10
N HIS A 301 24.27 1.85 -11.30
CA HIS A 301 24.49 1.11 -12.55
C HIS A 301 25.94 0.60 -12.65
N ALA A 302 26.93 1.46 -12.43
CA ALA A 302 28.34 1.11 -12.50
C ALA A 302 28.70 0.02 -11.48
N TYR A 303 28.27 0.20 -10.23
CA TYR A 303 28.51 -0.76 -9.16
C TYR A 303 27.87 -2.13 -9.46
N LEU A 304 26.62 -2.16 -9.92
CA LEU A 304 25.96 -3.42 -10.27
C LEU A 304 26.65 -4.14 -11.43
N SER A 305 27.15 -3.41 -12.43
CA SER A 305 27.90 -4.00 -13.55
C SER A 305 29.21 -4.65 -13.08
N GLN A 306 29.95 -4.00 -12.18
CA GLN A 306 31.18 -4.56 -11.60
C GLN A 306 30.88 -5.84 -10.80
N VAL A 307 29.90 -5.76 -9.90
CA VAL A 307 29.53 -6.88 -9.02
C VAL A 307 28.94 -8.05 -9.82
N GLN A 308 28.23 -7.77 -10.92
CA GLN A 308 27.75 -8.82 -11.83
C GLN A 308 28.93 -9.60 -12.40
N GLU A 309 29.97 -8.93 -12.87
CA GLU A 309 31.11 -9.57 -13.51
C GLU A 309 31.92 -10.43 -12.52
N GLU A 310 32.07 -9.95 -11.28
CA GLU A 310 32.68 -10.71 -10.19
C GLU A 310 31.92 -12.00 -9.88
N TRP A 311 30.60 -11.91 -9.65
CA TRP A 311 29.80 -13.09 -9.32
C TRP A 311 29.53 -14.01 -10.51
N TYR A 312 29.54 -13.47 -11.73
CA TYR A 312 29.47 -14.27 -12.95
C TYR A 312 30.70 -15.18 -13.05
N LYS A 313 31.91 -14.62 -12.95
CA LYS A 313 33.17 -15.39 -12.95
C LYS A 313 33.21 -16.41 -11.82
N SER A 314 32.84 -15.99 -10.60
CA SER A 314 32.80 -16.88 -9.44
C SER A 314 31.84 -18.06 -9.64
N LEU A 315 30.66 -17.84 -10.24
CA LEU A 315 29.69 -18.90 -10.48
C LEU A 315 30.10 -19.83 -11.64
N SER A 316 30.71 -19.28 -12.69
CA SER A 316 31.19 -20.08 -13.83
C SER A 316 32.36 -20.98 -13.45
N GLU A 317 33.24 -20.53 -12.56
CA GLU A 317 34.40 -21.32 -12.11
C GLU A 317 34.01 -22.36 -11.05
N ASN A 318 33.21 -21.95 -10.06
CA ASN A 318 32.86 -22.80 -8.91
C ASN A 318 31.36 -22.65 -8.56
N PRO A 319 30.51 -23.55 -9.08
CA PRO A 319 29.09 -23.57 -8.76
C PRO A 319 28.85 -23.64 -7.25
N SER A 320 28.29 -22.58 -6.69
CA SER A 320 27.99 -22.51 -5.26
C SER A 320 26.67 -21.80 -5.01
N THR A 321 25.98 -22.21 -3.96
CA THR A 321 24.73 -21.58 -3.53
C THR A 321 24.91 -20.08 -3.28
N LYS A 322 26.05 -19.66 -2.71
CA LYS A 322 26.34 -18.23 -2.45
C LYS A 322 26.50 -17.46 -3.76
N ALA A 323 27.34 -17.93 -4.68
CA ALA A 323 27.58 -17.23 -5.95
C ALA A 323 26.29 -17.10 -6.77
N TRP A 324 25.49 -18.17 -6.83
CA TRP A 324 24.20 -18.15 -7.51
C TRP A 324 23.23 -17.14 -6.89
N MET A 325 23.16 -17.09 -5.55
CA MET A 325 22.28 -16.15 -4.84
C MET A 325 22.68 -14.70 -5.10
N GLU A 326 23.96 -14.37 -5.04
CA GLU A 326 24.42 -12.99 -5.24
C GLU A 326 24.26 -12.57 -6.70
N LEU A 327 24.66 -13.40 -7.68
CA LEU A 327 24.42 -13.11 -9.10
C LEU A 327 22.92 -12.91 -9.39
N SER A 328 22.05 -13.76 -8.82
CA SER A 328 20.59 -13.61 -8.96
C SER A 328 20.08 -12.27 -8.43
N LYS A 329 20.57 -11.82 -7.26
CA LYS A 329 20.17 -10.54 -6.68
C LYS A 329 20.65 -9.36 -7.52
N VAL A 330 21.87 -9.45 -8.05
CA VAL A 330 22.48 -8.42 -8.91
C VAL A 330 21.68 -8.31 -10.21
N CYS A 331 21.47 -9.41 -10.93
CA CYS A 331 20.70 -9.41 -12.18
C CYS A 331 19.27 -8.92 -11.98
N LEU A 332 18.59 -9.35 -10.91
CA LEU A 332 17.26 -8.84 -10.56
C LEU A 332 17.29 -7.31 -10.39
N SER A 333 18.29 -6.79 -9.69
CA SER A 333 18.43 -5.35 -9.44
C SER A 333 18.77 -4.57 -10.70
N GLN A 334 19.67 -5.09 -11.55
CA GLN A 334 20.03 -4.52 -12.85
C GLN A 334 18.80 -4.42 -13.76
N ILE A 335 18.00 -5.49 -13.87
CA ILE A 335 16.81 -5.51 -14.73
C ILE A 335 15.75 -4.52 -14.24
N ILE A 336 15.51 -4.46 -12.93
CA ILE A 336 14.59 -3.46 -12.34
C ILE A 336 15.09 -2.04 -12.60
N LEU A 337 16.40 -1.81 -12.41
CA LEU A 337 17.01 -0.51 -12.57
C LEU A 337 16.94 -0.04 -14.03
N PHE A 338 17.35 -0.88 -14.97
CA PHE A 338 17.38 -0.57 -16.41
C PHE A 338 15.98 -0.33 -16.97
N ASN A 339 15.04 -1.25 -16.73
CA ASN A 339 13.70 -1.16 -17.29
C ASN A 339 12.78 -0.20 -16.52
N ARG A 340 13.19 0.26 -15.33
CA ARG A 340 12.35 1.03 -14.41
C ARG A 340 10.99 0.37 -14.15
N ARG A 341 10.90 -0.97 -14.19
CA ARG A 341 9.64 -1.71 -13.96
C ARG A 341 9.32 -1.83 -12.48
N ARG A 342 8.10 -2.26 -12.13
CA ARG A 342 7.78 -2.56 -10.72
C ARG A 342 8.61 -3.75 -10.27
N GLU A 343 9.27 -3.63 -9.12
CA GLU A 343 10.16 -4.65 -8.60
C GLU A 343 9.47 -5.99 -8.40
N GLY A 344 8.18 -5.96 -8.04
CA GLY A 344 7.38 -7.17 -7.84
C GLY A 344 7.07 -7.92 -9.13
N GLU A 345 7.00 -7.24 -10.28
CA GLU A 345 6.75 -7.87 -11.58
C GLU A 345 7.99 -8.67 -12.01
N VAL A 346 9.15 -8.00 -12.02
CA VAL A 346 10.44 -8.62 -12.37
C VAL A 346 10.82 -9.74 -11.41
N ALA A 347 10.68 -9.52 -10.09
CA ALA A 347 11.02 -10.52 -9.08
C ALA A 347 10.18 -11.80 -9.19
N SER A 348 8.95 -11.69 -9.70
CA SER A 348 8.03 -12.82 -9.89
C SER A 348 8.09 -13.43 -11.28
N MET A 349 9.07 -13.05 -12.12
CA MET A 349 9.25 -13.58 -13.47
C MET A 349 9.28 -15.13 -13.45
N PRO A 350 8.38 -15.80 -14.18
CA PRO A 350 8.42 -17.25 -14.33
C PRO A 350 9.64 -17.66 -15.14
N LEU A 351 10.27 -18.78 -14.77
CA LEU A 351 11.35 -19.40 -15.54
C LEU A 351 10.87 -19.75 -16.96
N SER A 352 9.63 -20.24 -17.09
CA SER A 352 9.04 -20.57 -18.39
C SER A 352 8.99 -19.37 -19.35
N ALA A 353 8.74 -18.16 -18.84
CA ALA A 353 8.72 -16.96 -19.68
C ALA A 353 10.10 -16.57 -20.23
N PHE A 354 11.18 -16.93 -19.50
CA PHE A 354 12.55 -16.76 -19.97
C PHE A 354 12.94 -17.83 -21.00
N SER A 355 12.51 -19.08 -20.77
CA SER A 355 12.79 -20.21 -21.66
C SER A 355 12.02 -20.12 -22.98
N SER A 356 10.78 -19.64 -22.97
CA SER A 356 9.93 -19.47 -24.16
C SER A 356 10.04 -18.08 -24.79
N ARG A 357 11.13 -17.36 -24.52
CA ARG A 357 11.31 -16.01 -25.06
C ARG A 357 11.48 -16.07 -26.57
N ASP A 358 11.04 -15.02 -27.24
CA ASP A 358 11.29 -14.87 -28.66
C ASP A 358 12.77 -14.55 -28.88
N THR A 359 13.42 -15.35 -29.70
CA THR A 359 14.82 -15.18 -30.13
C THR A 359 14.92 -14.84 -31.61
N SER A 360 13.79 -14.61 -32.28
CA SER A 360 13.73 -14.25 -33.68
C SER A 360 14.19 -12.81 -33.89
N ASP A 361 14.81 -12.55 -35.04
CA ASP A 361 15.18 -11.20 -35.42
C ASP A 361 13.93 -10.34 -35.72
N PRO A 362 14.02 -9.00 -35.56
CA PRO A 362 12.97 -8.09 -35.95
C PRO A 362 12.59 -8.29 -37.42
N HIS A 363 11.30 -8.14 -37.72
CA HIS A 363 10.78 -8.29 -39.08
C HIS A 363 11.38 -7.23 -40.01
N GLU A 364 12.03 -7.67 -41.10
CA GLU A 364 12.75 -6.80 -42.04
C GLU A 364 11.85 -5.71 -42.64
N ASP A 365 10.56 -5.99 -42.89
CA ASP A 365 9.59 -5.00 -43.39
C ASP A 365 9.35 -3.77 -42.48
N VAL A 366 9.90 -3.74 -41.26
CA VAL A 366 9.81 -2.58 -40.36
C VAL A 366 11.14 -1.81 -40.29
N ASP A 367 12.23 -2.36 -40.84
CA ASP A 367 13.56 -1.75 -40.78
C ASP A 367 13.58 -0.38 -41.50
N TRP A 368 12.78 -0.17 -42.56
CA TRP A 368 12.72 1.13 -43.25
C TRP A 368 12.18 2.26 -42.37
N ALA A 369 11.39 1.93 -41.35
CA ALA A 369 10.79 2.90 -40.43
C ALA A 369 11.71 3.23 -39.23
N LEU A 370 12.86 2.57 -39.12
CA LEU A 370 13.81 2.73 -38.02
C LEU A 370 15.11 3.40 -38.52
N SER A 371 15.65 4.30 -37.70
CA SER A 371 17.01 4.80 -37.89
C SER A 371 18.05 3.69 -37.70
N GLU A 372 19.26 3.90 -38.24
CA GLU A 372 20.37 2.95 -38.09
C GLU A 372 20.74 2.67 -36.64
N VAL A 373 20.56 3.67 -35.76
CA VAL A 373 20.77 3.49 -34.31
C VAL A 373 19.66 2.60 -33.72
N GLU A 374 18.40 2.84 -34.06
CA GLU A 374 17.28 2.03 -33.58
C GLU A 374 17.38 0.58 -34.04
N LYS A 375 17.75 0.33 -35.30
CA LYS A 375 18.04 -1.02 -35.81
C LYS A 375 19.10 -1.73 -34.98
N LYS A 376 20.21 -1.04 -34.67
CA LYS A 376 21.27 -1.58 -33.81
C LYS A 376 20.75 -1.86 -32.40
N LEU A 377 19.92 -1.00 -31.83
CA LEU A 377 19.34 -1.19 -30.49
C LEU A 377 18.36 -2.38 -30.46
N CYS A 378 17.53 -2.55 -31.50
CA CYS A 378 16.62 -3.69 -31.63
C CYS A 378 17.38 -5.02 -31.66
N ARG A 379 18.53 -5.08 -32.32
CA ARG A 379 19.41 -6.27 -32.36
C ARG A 379 20.22 -6.44 -31.07
N HIS A 380 20.51 -5.35 -30.36
CA HIS A 380 21.32 -5.38 -29.14
C HIS A 380 20.54 -5.87 -27.91
N PHE A 381 19.26 -5.48 -27.78
CA PHE A 381 18.45 -5.84 -26.62
C PHE A 381 17.54 -7.02 -26.90
N SER A 382 17.56 -8.00 -25.99
CA SER A 382 16.57 -9.10 -26.03
C SER A 382 15.31 -8.72 -25.27
N ARG A 383 14.15 -9.07 -25.82
CA ARG A 383 12.84 -8.76 -25.22
C ARG A 383 12.20 -10.00 -24.61
N ILE A 384 11.77 -9.90 -23.36
CA ILE A 384 10.98 -10.92 -22.66
C ILE A 384 9.63 -10.34 -22.27
N ILE A 385 8.55 -11.10 -22.47
CA ILE A 385 7.20 -10.70 -22.07
C ILE A 385 6.78 -11.53 -20.86
N ILE A 386 6.43 -10.83 -19.77
CA ILE A 386 5.86 -11.46 -18.57
C ILE A 386 4.41 -11.03 -18.35
N ARG A 387 3.66 -11.80 -17.57
CA ARG A 387 2.27 -11.48 -17.22
C ARG A 387 2.22 -10.46 -16.08
N GLY A 388 1.70 -9.27 -16.38
CA GLY A 388 1.44 -8.20 -15.42
C GLY A 388 0.10 -8.32 -14.70
N LYS A 389 -0.25 -7.26 -13.95
CA LYS A 389 -1.56 -7.17 -13.29
C LYS A 389 -2.69 -7.22 -14.32
N ARG A 390 -3.80 -7.88 -13.96
CA ARG A 390 -4.98 -8.08 -14.82
C ARG A 390 -4.66 -8.77 -16.16
N GLY A 391 -3.57 -9.53 -16.22
CA GLY A 391 -3.19 -10.28 -17.42
C GLY A 391 -2.51 -9.45 -18.52
N ARG A 392 -2.24 -8.15 -18.30
CA ARG A 392 -1.56 -7.33 -19.30
C ARG A 392 -0.13 -7.84 -19.58
N PRO A 393 0.31 -7.93 -20.84
CA PRO A 393 1.70 -8.27 -21.15
C PRO A 393 2.63 -7.15 -20.70
N VAL A 394 3.79 -7.51 -20.16
CA VAL A 394 4.79 -6.59 -19.64
C VAL A 394 6.12 -6.92 -20.31
N PRO A 395 6.56 -6.12 -21.31
CA PRO A 395 7.86 -6.29 -21.91
C PRO A 395 8.97 -5.85 -20.96
N ILE A 396 10.05 -6.63 -20.95
CA ILE A 396 11.32 -6.42 -20.24
C ILE A 396 12.44 -6.54 -21.26
N LEU A 397 13.28 -5.51 -21.32
CA LEU A 397 14.49 -5.47 -22.15
C LEU A 397 15.69 -5.95 -21.35
N LEU A 398 16.53 -6.76 -21.98
CA LEU A 398 17.75 -7.31 -21.42
C LEU A 398 18.95 -6.88 -22.25
N THR A 399 19.98 -6.39 -21.58
CA THR A 399 21.31 -6.22 -22.21
C THR A 399 21.94 -7.59 -22.48
N PRO A 400 22.91 -7.71 -23.40
CA PRO A 400 23.64 -8.96 -23.63
C PRO A 400 24.29 -9.53 -22.36
N LYS A 401 24.87 -8.65 -21.52
CA LYS A 401 25.46 -9.05 -20.23
C LYS A 401 24.42 -9.62 -19.25
N MET A 402 23.22 -9.02 -19.20
CA MET A 402 22.12 -9.55 -18.38
C MET A 402 21.66 -10.91 -18.92
N LEU A 403 21.55 -11.06 -20.24
CA LEU A 403 21.12 -12.31 -20.87
C LEU A 403 22.08 -13.46 -20.54
N GLN A 404 23.38 -13.27 -20.76
CA GLN A 404 24.41 -14.26 -20.43
C GLN A 404 24.37 -14.68 -18.96
N ALA A 405 24.23 -13.71 -18.05
CA ALA A 405 24.12 -14.01 -16.62
C ALA A 405 22.84 -14.79 -16.29
N LEU A 406 21.72 -14.49 -16.94
CA LEU A 406 20.48 -15.24 -16.78
C LEU A 406 20.61 -16.67 -17.30
N GLU A 407 21.28 -16.88 -18.43
CA GLU A 407 21.55 -18.20 -18.99
C GLU A 407 22.39 -19.06 -18.03
N LEU A 408 23.49 -18.49 -17.51
CA LEU A 408 24.32 -19.15 -16.49
C LEU A 408 23.52 -19.49 -15.22
N LEU A 409 22.62 -18.60 -14.78
CA LEU A 409 21.74 -18.85 -13.63
C LEU A 409 20.75 -19.99 -13.87
N VAL A 410 20.27 -20.19 -15.10
CA VAL A 410 19.42 -21.33 -15.47
C VAL A 410 20.23 -22.62 -15.47
N GLU A 411 21.42 -22.60 -16.08
CA GLU A 411 22.31 -23.76 -16.17
C GLU A 411 22.73 -24.28 -14.78
N GLN A 412 23.20 -23.38 -13.91
CA GLN A 412 23.74 -23.75 -12.59
C GLN A 412 22.68 -23.86 -11.49
N ARG A 413 21.39 -23.87 -11.87
CA ARG A 413 20.24 -23.79 -10.94
C ARG A 413 20.17 -24.97 -9.97
N GLU A 414 20.19 -26.20 -10.49
CA GLU A 414 20.09 -27.41 -9.67
C GLU A 414 21.34 -27.61 -8.82
N ALA A 415 22.53 -27.42 -9.41
CA ALA A 415 23.82 -27.50 -8.72
C ALA A 415 23.92 -26.53 -7.53
N SER A 416 23.24 -25.38 -7.61
CA SER A 416 23.26 -24.35 -6.57
C SER A 416 22.19 -24.53 -5.47
N GLY A 417 21.44 -25.62 -5.48
CA GLY A 417 20.46 -25.95 -4.42
C GLY A 417 19.08 -25.31 -4.60
N VAL A 418 18.73 -24.90 -5.82
CA VAL A 418 17.36 -24.44 -6.13
C VAL A 418 16.46 -25.66 -6.37
N LEU A 419 15.29 -25.67 -5.74
CA LEU A 419 14.33 -26.76 -5.87
C LEU A 419 13.75 -26.84 -7.29
N LYS A 420 13.62 -28.05 -7.85
CA LYS A 420 13.05 -28.30 -9.19
C LYS A 420 11.64 -27.71 -9.36
N ASP A 421 10.82 -27.83 -8.31
CA ASP A 421 9.44 -27.32 -8.31
C ASP A 421 9.36 -25.78 -8.23
N ASN A 422 10.46 -25.08 -7.93
CA ASN A 422 10.46 -23.63 -7.87
C ASN A 422 10.53 -23.05 -9.29
N GLY A 423 9.39 -22.59 -9.82
CA GLY A 423 9.27 -22.03 -11.17
C GLY A 423 9.66 -20.55 -11.33
N TYR A 424 10.27 -19.89 -10.34
CA TYR A 424 10.69 -18.48 -10.46
C TYR A 424 12.09 -18.33 -11.06
N MET A 425 12.30 -17.37 -11.96
CA MET A 425 13.63 -17.06 -12.49
C MET A 425 14.61 -16.72 -11.34
N PHE A 426 14.24 -15.76 -10.50
CA PHE A 426 15.01 -15.32 -9.32
C PHE A 426 14.60 -16.08 -8.04
N ALA A 427 14.62 -17.40 -8.11
CA ALA A 427 14.30 -18.28 -6.98
C ALA A 427 15.23 -18.08 -5.77
N ARG A 428 14.81 -18.56 -4.60
CA ARG A 428 15.68 -18.70 -3.43
C ARG A 428 16.07 -20.17 -3.28
N PRO A 429 17.36 -20.49 -3.09
CA PRO A 429 17.78 -21.85 -2.77
C PRO A 429 17.03 -22.39 -1.55
N GLU A 430 16.73 -23.69 -1.56
CA GLU A 430 16.02 -24.40 -0.47
C GLU A 430 14.63 -23.82 -0.09
N ALA A 431 14.03 -22.99 -0.94
CA ALA A 431 12.74 -22.35 -0.68
C ALA A 431 11.89 -22.27 -1.95
N MET A 432 10.57 -22.39 -1.79
CA MET A 432 9.57 -22.25 -2.87
C MET A 432 9.19 -20.78 -3.13
N THR A 433 10.12 -19.85 -2.90
CA THR A 433 9.90 -18.40 -2.99
C THR A 433 10.99 -17.77 -3.85
N HIS A 434 10.79 -16.52 -4.25
CA HIS A 434 11.77 -15.73 -5.00
C HIS A 434 12.38 -14.63 -4.13
N PHE A 435 13.48 -14.03 -4.60
CA PHE A 435 14.07 -12.85 -3.97
C PHE A 435 13.14 -11.64 -4.08
N ARG A 436 13.17 -10.76 -3.08
CA ARG A 436 12.39 -9.51 -3.09
C ARG A 436 13.23 -8.41 -3.71
N GLY A 437 12.83 -7.92 -4.89
CA GLY A 437 13.59 -6.88 -5.60
C GLY A 437 13.80 -5.60 -4.79
N SER A 438 12.85 -5.23 -3.91
CA SER A 438 13.00 -4.07 -3.02
C SER A 438 14.08 -4.26 -1.94
N ASP A 439 14.28 -5.49 -1.47
CA ASP A 439 15.34 -5.79 -0.50
C ASP A 439 16.71 -5.83 -1.20
N CYS A 440 16.79 -6.38 -2.43
CA CYS A 440 18.01 -6.38 -3.24
C CYS A 440 18.47 -4.95 -3.58
N LEU A 441 17.58 -4.13 -4.14
CA LEU A 441 17.88 -2.73 -4.46
C LEU A 441 18.37 -1.95 -3.25
N ARG A 442 17.71 -2.13 -2.10
CA ARG A 442 18.09 -1.44 -0.86
C ARG A 442 19.50 -1.84 -0.41
N GLY A 443 19.87 -3.12 -0.54
CA GLY A 443 21.21 -3.59 -0.23
C GLY A 443 22.27 -2.95 -1.13
N PHE A 444 22.10 -3.02 -2.44
CA PHE A 444 23.08 -2.45 -3.38
C PHE A 444 23.15 -0.92 -3.34
N ALA A 445 22.01 -0.24 -3.11
CA ALA A 445 21.99 1.20 -2.94
C ALA A 445 22.86 1.68 -1.76
N GLN A 446 22.96 0.89 -0.70
CA GLN A 446 23.81 1.21 0.45
C GLN A 446 25.30 1.01 0.15
N MET A 447 25.63 0.11 -0.78
CA MET A 447 27.02 -0.26 -1.09
C MET A 447 27.61 0.50 -2.28
N CYS A 448 26.78 1.12 -3.13
CA CYS A 448 27.25 1.78 -4.37
C CYS A 448 27.83 3.20 -4.19
N GLY A 449 27.97 3.70 -2.96
CA GLY A 449 28.51 5.05 -2.71
C GLY A 449 27.59 6.20 -3.16
N ALA A 450 26.28 5.96 -3.22
CA ALA A 450 25.28 6.99 -3.50
C ALA A 450 25.22 8.03 -2.37
N LYS A 451 25.01 9.30 -2.72
CA LYS A 451 24.79 10.42 -1.79
C LYS A 451 23.52 10.20 -0.97
N CYS A 452 22.45 9.70 -1.61
CA CYS A 452 21.20 9.36 -0.94
C CYS A 452 20.70 7.94 -1.29
N PRO A 453 21.26 6.89 -0.67
CA PRO A 453 20.83 5.50 -0.89
C PRO A 453 19.34 5.25 -0.68
N LYS A 454 18.73 5.97 0.28
CA LYS A 454 17.31 5.86 0.61
C LYS A 454 16.41 6.26 -0.56
N SER A 455 16.90 7.09 -1.49
CA SER A 455 16.14 7.52 -2.67
C SER A 455 16.03 6.43 -3.74
N LEU A 456 17.01 5.50 -3.81
CA LEU A 456 17.14 4.46 -4.84
C LEU A 456 16.19 3.28 -4.60
N THR A 457 14.88 3.55 -4.73
CA THR A 457 13.81 2.55 -4.61
C THR A 457 13.08 2.43 -5.95
N SER A 458 12.57 1.24 -6.30
CA SER A 458 11.83 1.02 -7.56
C SER A 458 10.73 2.06 -7.82
N THR A 459 9.96 2.44 -6.79
CA THR A 459 8.92 3.47 -6.90
C THR A 459 9.47 4.85 -7.22
N ARG A 460 10.60 5.22 -6.64
CA ARG A 460 11.24 6.53 -6.86
C ARG A 460 12.01 6.56 -8.18
N LEU A 461 12.61 5.45 -8.60
CA LEU A 461 13.24 5.30 -9.92
C LEU A 461 12.22 5.44 -11.06
N ARG A 462 11.00 4.92 -10.88
CA ARG A 462 9.89 5.17 -11.82
C ARG A 462 9.47 6.63 -11.88
N LYS A 463 9.35 7.29 -10.73
CA LYS A 463 9.10 8.73 -10.65
C LYS A 463 10.20 9.54 -11.31
N HIS A 464 11.45 9.14 -11.11
CA HIS A 464 12.61 9.75 -11.74
C HIS A 464 12.52 9.70 -13.26
N ALA A 465 12.27 8.52 -13.84
CA ALA A 465 12.12 8.38 -15.29
C ALA A 465 10.99 9.27 -15.86
N ALA A 466 9.85 9.33 -15.19
CA ALA A 466 8.74 10.18 -15.60
C ALA A 466 8.94 11.68 -15.35
N THR A 467 9.78 12.05 -14.38
CA THR A 467 10.16 13.47 -14.19
C THR A 467 11.11 13.89 -15.31
N LEU A 468 12.05 13.03 -15.68
CA LEU A 468 12.97 13.29 -16.78
C LEU A 468 12.26 13.43 -18.12
N SER A 469 11.19 12.69 -18.39
CA SER A 469 10.42 12.87 -19.63
C SER A 469 9.79 14.27 -19.74
N THR A 470 9.40 14.87 -18.61
CA THR A 470 8.95 16.27 -18.59
C THR A 470 10.09 17.25 -18.82
N VAL A 471 11.26 17.01 -18.21
CA VAL A 471 12.45 17.87 -18.42
C VAL A 471 12.95 17.81 -19.86
N LEU A 472 12.80 16.65 -20.52
CA LEU A 472 13.19 16.44 -21.92
C LEU A 472 12.13 16.95 -22.92
N ASN A 473 11.05 17.60 -22.46
CA ASN A 473 9.96 18.12 -23.30
C ASN A 473 9.40 17.09 -24.30
N MET A 474 9.26 15.82 -23.88
CA MET A 474 8.68 14.78 -24.72
C MET A 474 7.24 15.12 -25.11
N THR A 475 6.86 14.80 -26.35
CA THR A 475 5.49 14.96 -26.85
C THR A 475 4.52 14.03 -26.12
N ASP A 476 3.22 14.34 -26.21
CA ASP A 476 2.18 13.52 -25.58
C ASP A 476 2.18 12.06 -26.08
N THR A 477 2.51 11.84 -27.36
CA THR A 477 2.62 10.51 -27.96
C THR A 477 3.80 9.72 -27.40
N GLU A 478 4.98 10.34 -27.29
CA GLU A 478 6.17 9.70 -26.72
C GLU A 478 6.00 9.43 -25.22
N MET A 479 5.31 10.34 -24.51
CA MET A 479 4.94 10.14 -23.13
C MET A 479 3.98 8.95 -22.95
N ASP A 480 3.03 8.75 -23.86
CA ASP A 480 2.13 7.58 -23.82
C ASP A 480 2.92 6.28 -24.00
N GLN A 481 3.82 6.24 -24.98
CA GLN A 481 4.70 5.09 -25.22
C GLN A 481 5.56 4.77 -23.99
N LEU A 482 6.18 5.80 -23.37
CA LEU A 482 6.94 5.64 -22.14
C LEU A 482 6.06 5.17 -20.98
N ALA A 483 4.86 5.73 -20.80
CA ALA A 483 3.94 5.35 -19.73
C ALA A 483 3.49 3.88 -19.86
N ASN A 484 3.16 3.45 -21.09
CA ASN A 484 2.84 2.07 -21.42
C ASN A 484 4.04 1.15 -21.12
N PHE A 485 5.25 1.56 -21.51
CA PHE A 485 6.48 0.84 -21.16
C PHE A 485 6.82 0.88 -19.66
N LEU A 486 6.37 1.83 -18.87
CA LEU A 486 6.53 1.80 -17.40
C LEU A 486 5.40 1.01 -16.71
N GLY A 487 4.32 0.68 -17.44
CA GLY A 487 3.19 -0.10 -16.95
C GLY A 487 2.19 0.74 -16.15
N HIS A 488 1.96 1.98 -16.61
CA HIS A 488 1.02 2.95 -16.06
C HIS A 488 0.03 3.41 -17.14
N ASP A 489 -1.19 3.80 -16.73
CA ASP A 489 -2.12 4.55 -17.58
C ASP A 489 -1.59 6.00 -17.70
N ILE A 490 -1.73 6.64 -18.86
CA ILE A 490 -1.21 8.00 -19.09
C ILE A 490 -1.78 9.02 -18.08
N ARG A 491 -3.02 8.85 -17.62
CA ARG A 491 -3.61 9.71 -16.58
C ARG A 491 -2.89 9.52 -15.25
N ILE A 492 -2.55 8.28 -14.90
CA ILE A 492 -1.74 7.97 -13.71
C ILE A 492 -0.33 8.55 -13.87
N HIS A 493 0.24 8.51 -15.07
CA HIS A 493 1.54 9.11 -15.36
C HIS A 493 1.50 10.64 -15.15
N ARG A 494 0.48 11.31 -15.71
CA ARG A 494 0.23 12.75 -15.55
C ARG A 494 -0.08 13.17 -14.11
N GLU A 495 -0.80 12.36 -13.33
CA GLU A 495 -1.25 12.73 -11.98
C GLU A 495 -0.24 12.35 -10.86
N PHE A 496 0.46 11.21 -10.99
CA PHE A 496 1.29 10.65 -9.91
C PHE A 496 2.81 10.65 -10.19
N TYR A 497 3.21 10.84 -11.45
CA TYR A 497 4.59 10.71 -11.89
C TYR A 497 5.14 11.98 -12.55
N ARG A 498 4.28 12.81 -13.13
CA ARG A 498 4.54 14.24 -13.35
C ARG A 498 4.62 14.88 -11.97
N LEU A 499 5.82 14.95 -11.40
CA LEU A 499 6.02 15.92 -10.33
C LEU A 499 5.77 17.29 -10.97
N PRO A 500 4.92 18.14 -10.38
CA PRO A 500 5.12 19.55 -10.58
C PRO A 500 6.52 19.80 -10.02
N GLU A 501 7.49 20.00 -10.90
CA GLU A 501 7.77 21.38 -11.29
C GLU A 501 8.00 22.28 -10.05
N LYS A 502 8.38 21.83 -8.85
CA LYS A 502 8.58 22.79 -7.73
C LYS A 502 9.64 23.83 -8.08
N THR A 503 10.70 23.41 -8.78
CA THR A 503 11.73 24.31 -9.30
C THR A 503 11.33 24.93 -10.63
N LEU A 504 10.75 24.16 -11.56
CA LEU A 504 10.37 24.65 -12.89
C LEU A 504 9.16 25.60 -12.83
N GLN A 505 8.16 25.33 -11.99
CA GLN A 505 6.96 26.13 -11.74
C GLN A 505 7.36 27.32 -10.89
N LEU A 506 8.23 27.15 -9.88
CA LEU A 506 8.81 28.31 -9.22
C LEU A 506 9.52 29.20 -10.24
N ALA A 507 10.41 28.69 -11.08
CA ALA A 507 11.10 29.50 -12.09
C ALA A 507 10.13 30.12 -13.12
N LYS A 508 9.30 29.30 -13.79
CA LYS A 508 8.37 29.71 -14.86
C LYS A 508 7.25 30.61 -14.35
N ILE A 509 6.62 30.28 -13.23
CA ILE A 509 5.55 31.11 -12.65
C ILE A 509 6.14 32.34 -11.96
N SER A 510 7.33 32.28 -11.34
CA SER A 510 7.94 33.50 -10.77
C SER A 510 8.25 34.52 -11.86
N LYS A 511 8.73 34.10 -13.04
CA LYS A 511 8.88 34.99 -14.20
C LYS A 511 7.58 35.74 -14.51
N LEU A 512 6.45 35.02 -14.62
CA LEU A 512 5.15 35.63 -14.89
C LEU A 512 4.68 36.57 -13.76
N LEU A 513 4.82 36.14 -12.51
CA LEU A 513 4.43 36.94 -11.34
C LEU A 513 5.29 38.20 -11.21
N MET A 514 6.58 38.12 -11.56
CA MET A 514 7.48 39.26 -11.61
C MET A 514 7.15 40.21 -12.77
N ALA A 515 6.87 39.70 -13.98
CA ALA A 515 6.39 40.53 -15.09
C ALA A 515 5.13 41.32 -14.70
N LEU A 516 4.22 40.68 -13.95
CA LEU A 516 3.02 41.30 -13.44
C LEU A 516 3.34 42.38 -12.39
N GLU A 517 4.23 42.10 -11.45
CA GLU A 517 4.66 43.06 -10.41
C GLU A 517 5.39 44.26 -11.00
N GLN A 518 6.19 44.05 -12.05
CA GLN A 518 6.95 45.09 -12.75
C GLN A 518 6.12 45.85 -13.82
N GLY A 519 4.86 45.46 -14.07
CA GLY A 519 4.02 46.09 -15.11
C GLY A 519 4.40 45.75 -16.56
N ARG A 520 5.33 44.81 -16.76
CA ARG A 520 5.93 44.46 -18.07
C ARG A 520 5.19 43.36 -18.82
N LEU A 521 3.99 42.98 -18.39
CA LEU A 521 3.27 41.83 -18.98
C LEU A 521 3.01 41.98 -20.49
N ALA A 522 2.81 43.22 -20.95
CA ALA A 522 2.58 43.52 -22.37
C ALA A 522 3.79 43.18 -23.26
N GLU A 523 5.01 43.26 -22.73
CA GLU A 523 6.25 42.95 -23.45
C GLU A 523 6.34 41.47 -23.85
N PHE A 524 5.65 40.60 -23.12
CA PHE A 524 5.69 39.16 -23.30
C PHE A 524 4.44 38.62 -24.00
N HIS A 525 3.65 39.47 -24.66
CA HIS A 525 2.47 39.03 -25.41
C HIS A 525 2.84 38.08 -26.54
N GLY A 526 2.16 36.92 -26.62
CA GLY A 526 2.42 35.89 -27.62
C GLY A 526 3.62 34.98 -27.33
N MET A 527 4.39 35.24 -26.26
CA MET A 527 5.52 34.40 -25.86
C MET A 527 5.09 33.25 -24.94
N ASN A 528 5.84 32.15 -24.97
CA ASN A 528 5.66 31.05 -24.03
C ASN A 528 6.43 31.30 -22.70
N LEU A 529 6.11 30.54 -21.65
CA LEU A 529 6.75 30.68 -20.32
C LEU A 529 8.27 30.43 -20.31
N ASP A 530 8.81 29.73 -21.31
CA ASP A 530 10.24 29.48 -21.44
C ASP A 530 10.98 30.70 -22.01
N GLU A 531 10.31 31.49 -22.86
CA GLU A 531 10.81 32.70 -23.53
C GLU A 531 10.80 33.94 -22.63
N ILE A 532 10.02 33.96 -21.55
CA ILE A 532 10.02 35.08 -20.59
C ILE A 532 11.37 35.12 -19.86
N GLY A 533 12.18 36.16 -20.09
CA GLY A 533 13.45 36.40 -19.39
C GLY A 533 13.31 37.55 -18.40
N ILE A 534 13.23 37.25 -17.10
CA ILE A 534 13.22 38.26 -16.03
C ILE A 534 14.22 37.82 -14.96
N ASP A 535 15.15 38.70 -14.62
CA ASP A 535 16.13 38.46 -13.57
C ASP A 535 15.57 38.95 -12.20
N PRO A 536 15.59 38.12 -11.15
CA PRO A 536 15.26 38.52 -9.78
C PRO A 536 15.93 39.82 -9.29
N ASP A 537 17.12 40.13 -9.79
CA ASP A 537 17.93 41.28 -9.36
C ASP A 537 17.87 42.47 -10.34
N GLU A 538 17.00 42.42 -11.36
CA GLU A 538 16.80 43.54 -12.30
C GLU A 538 16.15 44.73 -11.57
N LYS A 539 16.89 45.83 -11.42
CA LYS A 539 16.35 47.07 -10.83
C LYS A 539 15.40 47.72 -11.82
N VAL A 540 14.11 47.78 -11.48
CA VAL A 540 13.13 48.59 -12.21
C VAL A 540 13.58 50.04 -12.11
N VAL A 541 13.95 50.64 -13.24
CA VAL A 541 14.12 52.08 -13.32
C VAL A 541 12.71 52.64 -13.36
N ASP A 542 12.30 53.36 -12.31
CA ASP A 542 11.11 54.20 -12.36
C ASP A 542 11.35 55.21 -13.47
N CYS A 543 10.78 54.97 -14.64
CA CYS A 543 10.59 56.00 -15.64
C CYS A 543 9.35 56.77 -15.19
N ASP A 544 9.61 57.87 -14.49
CA ASP A 544 8.63 58.89 -14.16
C ASP A 544 7.78 59.24 -15.40
N GLU A 545 6.49 59.44 -15.13
CA GLU A 545 5.45 59.78 -16.10
C GLU A 545 5.82 60.96 -17.00
N GLU A 546 5.82 60.76 -18.33
CA GLU A 546 5.49 61.83 -19.29
C GLU A 546 4.70 61.26 -20.49
N ASP A 547 3.38 61.51 -20.45
CA ASP A 547 2.42 61.79 -21.52
C ASP A 547 2.69 61.33 -22.98
N ARG A 548 1.67 60.66 -23.59
CA ARG A 548 0.98 61.18 -24.79
C ARG A 548 -0.33 60.48 -25.18
N ASN A 549 -1.32 61.36 -25.26
CA ASN A 549 -2.73 61.33 -25.65
C ASN A 549 -3.14 60.75 -27.05
N ILE A 550 -4.37 60.20 -27.09
CA ILE A 550 -5.42 60.14 -28.15
C ILE A 550 -5.27 59.16 -29.34
N GLN A 551 -6.21 58.20 -29.47
CA GLN A 551 -7.32 58.24 -30.44
C GLN A 551 -8.42 57.23 -30.10
N GLU A 552 -9.59 57.75 -29.74
CA GLU A 552 -10.87 57.04 -29.79
C GLU A 552 -11.29 56.89 -31.26
N GLU A 553 -11.45 55.66 -31.73
CA GLU A 553 -12.31 55.36 -32.88
C GLU A 553 -13.32 54.28 -32.50
N ASN A 554 -14.58 54.64 -32.69
CA ASN A 554 -15.76 53.92 -32.31
C ASN A 554 -16.24 53.09 -33.51
N CYS A 555 -16.49 51.78 -33.34
CA CYS A 555 -17.42 51.08 -34.22
C CYS A 555 -18.24 50.04 -33.45
N SER A 556 -19.53 50.34 -33.37
CA SER A 556 -20.61 49.57 -32.77
C SER A 556 -20.90 48.29 -33.57
N SER A 557 -21.04 47.15 -32.90
CA SER A 557 -22.23 46.30 -33.12
C SER A 557 -22.56 45.45 -31.90
N THR A 558 -23.85 45.52 -31.59
CA THR A 558 -24.69 44.79 -30.65
C THR A 558 -24.35 43.32 -30.44
N VAL A 559 -24.23 42.88 -29.18
CA VAL A 559 -24.63 41.53 -28.79
C VAL A 559 -25.40 41.60 -27.47
N ASP A 560 -26.67 41.21 -27.59
CA ASP A 560 -27.65 41.08 -26.53
C ASP A 560 -27.21 40.02 -25.52
N GLY A 561 -27.46 40.28 -24.23
CA GLY A 561 -27.11 39.39 -23.15
C GLY A 561 -28.01 38.17 -23.09
N LEU A 562 -27.42 36.97 -23.16
CA LEU A 562 -28.05 35.75 -22.65
C LEU A 562 -27.23 35.13 -21.52
N TYR A 563 -27.84 35.20 -20.35
CA TYR A 563 -27.55 34.48 -19.13
C TYR A 563 -27.73 32.97 -19.36
N CYS A 564 -26.68 32.16 -19.23
CA CYS A 564 -26.82 30.71 -19.11
C CYS A 564 -25.87 30.15 -18.04
N LYS A 565 -26.51 29.46 -17.08
CA LYS A 565 -25.97 28.69 -15.97
C LYS A 565 -24.91 27.69 -16.46
N LEU A 566 -23.75 27.64 -15.79
CA LEU A 566 -22.91 26.45 -15.80
C LEU A 566 -23.21 25.63 -14.54
N ASP A 567 -23.92 24.53 -14.74
CA ASP A 567 -24.12 23.49 -13.75
C ASP A 567 -22.78 22.77 -13.49
N THR A 568 -22.24 22.96 -12.29
CA THR A 568 -21.18 22.11 -11.73
C THR A 568 -21.79 20.80 -11.25
N GLU A 569 -21.75 19.76 -12.08
CA GLU A 569 -21.91 18.38 -11.64
C GLU A 569 -20.54 17.77 -11.29
N ASP A 570 -20.21 17.81 -10.00
CA ASP A 570 -19.22 16.95 -9.39
C ASP A 570 -19.80 15.53 -9.21
N THR A 571 -19.53 14.63 -10.16
CA THR A 571 -19.81 13.19 -9.99
C THR A 571 -18.51 12.40 -9.79
N PRO A 572 -18.37 11.63 -8.69
CA PRO A 572 -17.20 10.78 -8.45
C PRO A 572 -17.21 9.54 -9.36
N LEU A 573 -16.16 9.35 -10.16
CA LEU A 573 -15.99 8.14 -10.96
C LEU A 573 -15.89 6.88 -10.08
N HIS A 574 -16.98 6.11 -10.08
CA HIS A 574 -17.01 4.70 -9.70
C HIS A 574 -16.05 3.88 -10.57
N THR A 575 -15.26 3.04 -9.92
CA THR A 575 -14.42 2.03 -10.58
C THR A 575 -15.01 0.64 -10.33
N GLU A 576 -15.95 0.16 -11.15
CA GLU A 576 -16.18 -1.28 -11.38
C GLU A 576 -16.67 -1.46 -12.83
N GLY A 577 -15.81 -1.99 -13.71
CA GLY A 577 -16.20 -2.45 -15.04
C GLY A 577 -16.64 -3.90 -14.96
N ASN A 578 -17.85 -4.19 -15.42
CA ASN A 578 -18.31 -5.50 -15.86
C ASN A 578 -18.85 -5.33 -17.29
N GLU A 579 -18.32 -6.12 -18.22
CA GLU A 579 -18.83 -6.28 -19.58
C GLU A 579 -20.17 -7.03 -19.55
N ILE A 580 -21.18 -6.53 -20.27
CA ILE A 580 -22.25 -7.33 -20.86
C ILE A 580 -22.50 -6.78 -22.27
N THR A 581 -22.55 -7.70 -23.23
CA THR A 581 -22.80 -7.59 -24.68
C THR A 581 -24.02 -6.74 -25.05
N PRO A 582 -24.07 -6.14 -26.26
CA PRO A 582 -25.10 -5.16 -26.63
C PRO A 582 -26.37 -5.82 -27.19
N PRO A 583 -27.58 -5.30 -26.89
CA PRO A 583 -28.77 -5.53 -27.71
C PRO A 583 -29.06 -4.34 -28.68
N PRO A 584 -29.83 -4.59 -29.76
CA PRO A 584 -29.92 -3.74 -30.97
C PRO A 584 -30.83 -2.50 -30.82
N PRO A 585 -30.84 -1.56 -31.80
CA PRO A 585 -31.33 -0.19 -31.59
C PRO A 585 -32.86 -0.07 -31.52
N LYS A 586 -33.30 0.90 -30.70
CA LYS A 586 -34.71 1.28 -30.47
C LYS A 586 -35.35 1.88 -31.73
N ARG A 587 -36.54 1.38 -32.09
CA ARG A 587 -37.51 2.09 -32.95
C ARG A 587 -38.28 3.14 -32.15
N CYS A 588 -38.47 4.30 -32.76
CA CYS A 588 -39.27 5.43 -32.28
C CYS A 588 -40.78 5.13 -32.19
N ARG A 589 -41.47 5.88 -31.31
CA ARG A 589 -42.67 6.74 -31.49
C ARG A 589 -43.66 6.63 -30.27
N PRO A 590 -44.64 7.53 -30.10
CA PRO A 590 -44.55 8.80 -29.37
C PRO A 590 -45.52 8.92 -28.16
N LEU A 591 -45.40 10.04 -27.43
CA LEU A 591 -46.34 10.64 -26.46
C LEU A 591 -47.80 10.71 -26.98
N PRO A 592 -48.83 10.79 -26.10
CA PRO A 592 -49.29 12.13 -25.67
C PRO A 592 -49.88 12.28 -24.24
N SER A 593 -49.69 13.50 -23.71
CA SER A 593 -50.66 14.42 -23.05
C SER A 593 -51.36 14.10 -21.71
N GLY A 594 -51.42 15.12 -20.85
CA GLY A 594 -52.50 15.32 -19.87
C GLY A 594 -52.10 16.06 -18.59
N ASP A 595 -52.50 17.33 -18.49
CA ASP A 595 -52.30 18.29 -17.39
C ASP A 595 -52.91 17.91 -16.03
N ALA A 596 -52.36 18.49 -14.94
CA ALA A 596 -53.10 19.26 -13.92
C ALA A 596 -52.21 19.67 -12.72
N THR A 597 -52.13 20.97 -12.45
CA THR A 597 -51.86 21.59 -11.13
C THR A 597 -53.19 21.71 -10.34
N PRO A 598 -53.30 22.13 -9.05
CA PRO A 598 -52.45 23.14 -8.38
C PRO A 598 -52.29 23.10 -6.82
N SER A 599 -51.49 24.07 -6.35
CA SER A 599 -51.59 24.86 -5.09
C SER A 599 -51.29 24.26 -3.71
N GLY A 600 -50.48 25.02 -2.93
CA GLY A 600 -50.39 24.94 -1.47
C GLY A 600 -49.17 25.64 -0.86
N ASP A 601 -49.31 26.93 -0.54
CA ASP A 601 -48.33 27.82 0.11
C ASP A 601 -47.76 27.32 1.45
N SER A 602 -46.53 27.74 1.80
CA SER A 602 -46.17 28.28 3.13
C SER A 602 -44.72 28.81 3.24
N ILE A 603 -44.62 30.14 3.28
CA ILE A 603 -43.88 30.98 4.25
C ILE A 603 -42.34 30.82 4.38
N LEU A 604 -41.66 31.86 3.90
CA LEU A 604 -40.31 32.31 4.26
C LEU A 604 -40.23 32.78 5.73
N MET A 605 -39.18 32.36 6.45
CA MET A 605 -38.52 33.22 7.44
C MET A 605 -37.00 33.03 7.42
N SER A 606 -36.33 34.18 7.29
CA SER A 606 -34.90 34.43 7.20
C SER A 606 -34.28 34.59 8.58
N PHE A 607 -33.07 34.02 8.79
CA PHE A 607 -32.15 34.47 9.83
C PHE A 607 -30.72 34.50 9.30
N SER A 608 -30.22 35.73 9.18
CA SER A 608 -28.89 36.12 8.69
C SER A 608 -27.79 35.71 9.67
N LYS A 609 -26.82 34.91 9.22
CA LYS A 609 -25.54 34.68 9.93
C LYS A 609 -24.46 35.61 9.37
N GLY A 610 -23.93 36.46 10.24
CA GLY A 610 -22.89 37.44 9.92
C GLY A 610 -21.60 36.81 9.38
N LYS A 611 -21.05 37.42 8.34
CA LYS A 611 -19.73 37.13 7.75
C LYS A 611 -18.63 37.73 8.63
N THR A 612 -17.73 36.91 9.16
CA THR A 612 -16.42 37.37 9.67
C THR A 612 -15.44 37.57 8.52
N VAL A 613 -14.95 38.79 8.35
CA VAL A 613 -13.98 39.19 7.32
C VAL A 613 -12.58 38.63 7.64
N PRO A 614 -11.80 38.11 6.66
CA PRO A 614 -10.43 37.67 6.88
C PRO A 614 -9.48 38.87 7.07
N LYS A 615 -8.68 38.89 8.15
CA LYS A 615 -7.69 39.95 8.42
C LYS A 615 -6.50 39.84 7.44
N LYS A 616 -6.25 40.90 6.64
CA LYS A 616 -5.00 41.11 5.86
C LYS A 616 -3.79 41.11 6.82
N LYS A 617 -2.70 40.43 6.47
CA LYS A 617 -1.44 40.43 7.25
C LYS A 617 -0.73 41.78 7.04
N SER A 618 -0.58 42.58 8.10
CA SER A 618 0.20 43.82 8.03
C SER A 618 1.70 43.55 8.25
N PRO A 619 2.59 44.12 7.40
CA PRO A 619 4.04 44.05 7.60
C PRO A 619 4.45 44.72 8.93
N TRP A 620 5.59 44.31 9.50
CA TRP A 620 6.11 44.87 10.75
C TRP A 620 6.77 46.21 10.49
N GLN A 621 6.33 47.25 11.20
CA GLN A 621 6.92 48.58 11.14
C GLN A 621 8.22 48.61 11.95
N GLN A 622 9.15 49.50 11.59
CA GLN A 622 10.45 49.59 12.25
C GLN A 622 10.34 49.89 13.75
N THR A 623 9.36 50.71 14.14
CA THR A 623 9.06 51.03 15.55
C THR A 623 8.56 49.81 16.33
N GLU A 624 7.74 48.97 15.70
CA GLU A 624 7.29 47.70 16.28
C GLU A 624 8.46 46.74 16.46
N VAL A 625 9.33 46.60 15.45
CA VAL A 625 10.52 45.74 15.51
C VAL A 625 11.43 46.14 16.67
N GLN A 626 11.74 47.43 16.81
CA GLN A 626 12.57 47.94 17.90
C GLN A 626 11.95 47.69 19.27
N ALA A 627 10.64 47.87 19.41
CA ALA A 627 9.91 47.58 20.65
C ALA A 627 10.00 46.10 21.03
N VAL A 628 9.82 45.18 20.07
CA VAL A 628 9.95 43.74 20.34
C VAL A 628 11.39 43.37 20.68
N GLU A 629 12.37 43.84 19.92
CA GLU A 629 13.78 43.51 20.17
C GLU A 629 14.26 44.04 21.53
N ARG A 630 13.76 45.19 22.01
CA ARG A 630 14.12 45.73 23.33
C ARG A 630 13.80 44.78 24.49
N HIS A 631 12.66 44.07 24.44
CA HIS A 631 12.21 43.19 25.53
C HIS A 631 12.41 41.69 25.24
N MET A 632 12.48 41.29 23.97
CA MET A 632 12.45 39.87 23.55
C MET A 632 13.76 39.37 22.92
N LYS A 633 14.79 40.21 22.80
CA LYS A 633 16.10 39.81 22.22
C LYS A 633 16.79 38.66 22.96
N GLN A 634 16.57 38.53 24.27
CA GLN A 634 17.08 37.39 25.04
C GLN A 634 16.50 36.05 24.55
N PHE A 635 15.21 36.01 24.20
CA PHE A 635 14.57 34.80 23.63
C PHE A 635 15.13 34.46 22.25
N ILE A 636 15.45 35.48 21.45
CA ILE A 636 16.03 35.31 20.11
C ILE A 636 17.44 34.71 20.20
N THR A 637 18.29 35.29 21.05
CA THR A 637 19.69 34.84 21.23
C THR A 637 19.80 33.49 21.93
N SER A 638 18.95 33.20 22.92
CA SER A 638 18.87 31.89 23.58
C SER A 638 18.16 30.81 22.77
N CYS A 639 17.57 31.16 21.62
CA CYS A 639 16.82 30.24 20.76
C CYS A 639 15.59 29.58 21.41
N ILE A 640 14.98 30.23 22.41
CA ILE A 640 13.80 29.76 23.14
C ILE A 640 12.59 30.60 22.72
N VAL A 641 11.48 29.94 22.37
CA VAL A 641 10.24 30.64 21.99
C VAL A 641 9.52 31.13 23.24
N PRO A 642 9.13 32.42 23.34
CA PRO A 642 8.48 32.97 24.53
C PRO A 642 7.11 32.34 24.80
N ALA A 643 6.76 32.22 26.08
CA ALA A 643 5.42 31.80 26.48
C ALA A 643 4.41 32.95 26.32
N LYS A 644 3.11 32.65 26.35
CA LYS A 644 2.05 33.65 26.22
C LYS A 644 2.22 34.79 27.24
N SER A 645 2.53 34.44 28.49
CA SER A 645 2.78 35.40 29.58
C SER A 645 3.89 36.38 29.29
N ASP A 646 4.94 35.97 28.56
CA ASP A 646 6.07 36.82 28.23
C ASP A 646 5.68 37.80 27.12
N CYS A 647 4.97 37.30 26.10
CA CYS A 647 4.42 38.15 25.04
C CYS A 647 3.47 39.22 25.59
N GLU A 648 2.59 38.85 26.53
CA GLU A 648 1.67 39.79 27.18
C GLU A 648 2.38 40.81 28.07
N LYS A 649 3.52 40.46 28.69
CA LYS A 649 4.37 41.41 29.40
C LYS A 649 4.99 42.44 28.44
N CYS A 650 5.44 42.02 27.26
CA CYS A 650 5.98 42.94 26.25
C CYS A 650 4.92 43.89 25.71
N LEU A 651 3.72 43.39 25.41
CA LEU A 651 2.61 44.23 24.95
C LEU A 651 2.21 45.28 25.98
N ARG A 652 2.22 44.93 27.27
CA ARG A 652 1.95 45.88 28.36
C ARG A 652 3.03 46.94 28.54
N LYS A 653 4.29 46.62 28.22
CA LYS A 653 5.41 47.56 28.34
C LYS A 653 5.54 48.51 27.14
N GLU A 654 5.02 48.13 25.98
CA GLU A 654 5.11 48.90 24.73
C GLU A 654 3.71 49.10 24.10
N PRO A 655 2.74 49.67 24.84
CA PRO A 655 1.34 49.72 24.41
C PRO A 655 1.12 50.63 23.19
N GLU A 656 1.93 51.68 23.01
CA GLU A 656 1.81 52.60 21.88
C GLU A 656 2.39 52.00 20.59
N ALA A 657 3.59 51.42 20.66
CA ALA A 657 4.27 50.83 19.52
C ALA A 657 3.55 49.58 19.02
N LEU A 658 3.02 48.74 19.92
CA LEU A 658 2.42 47.44 19.58
C LEU A 658 0.88 47.44 19.63
N LYS A 659 0.24 48.61 19.58
CA LYS A 659 -1.22 48.78 19.72
C LYS A 659 -2.08 47.90 18.78
N ASN A 660 -1.54 47.55 17.61
CA ASN A 660 -2.23 46.76 16.59
C ASN A 660 -1.79 45.28 16.56
N ARG A 661 -1.02 44.82 17.56
CA ARG A 661 -0.48 43.46 17.63
C ARG A 661 -1.02 42.73 18.84
N ASP A 662 -1.37 41.47 18.67
CA ASP A 662 -1.70 40.57 19.77
C ASP A 662 -0.50 39.70 20.15
N TRP A 663 -0.65 38.94 21.24
CA TRP A 663 0.41 38.11 21.77
C TRP A 663 0.83 36.99 20.80
N GLN A 664 -0.08 36.58 19.89
CA GLN A 664 0.21 35.57 18.87
C GLN A 664 1.11 36.17 17.79
N ASN A 665 0.79 37.37 17.30
CA ASN A 665 1.62 38.11 16.35
C ASN A 665 3.05 38.27 16.88
N LEU A 666 3.20 38.68 18.14
CA LEU A 666 4.50 38.84 18.80
C LEU A 666 5.26 37.50 18.91
N LYS A 667 4.57 36.43 19.32
CA LYS A 667 5.17 35.10 19.44
C LYS A 667 5.68 34.57 18.10
N PHE A 668 4.89 34.73 17.05
CA PHE A 668 5.27 34.33 15.69
C PHE A 668 6.44 35.15 15.16
N TYR A 669 6.47 36.45 15.44
CA TYR A 669 7.61 37.30 15.08
C TYR A 669 8.91 36.81 15.72
N VAL A 670 8.91 36.59 17.04
CA VAL A 670 10.09 36.09 17.76
C VAL A 670 10.51 34.70 17.27
N TYR A 671 9.56 33.79 17.00
CA TYR A 671 9.84 32.48 16.40
C TYR A 671 10.53 32.58 15.04
N ASN A 672 10.04 33.45 14.16
CA ASN A 672 10.64 33.66 12.84
C ASN A 672 12.06 34.25 12.96
N ARG A 673 12.28 35.14 13.93
CA ARG A 673 13.61 35.72 14.19
C ARG A 673 14.60 34.70 14.74
N ILE A 674 14.16 33.80 15.63
CA ILE A 674 14.96 32.64 16.09
C ILE A 674 15.32 31.75 14.90
N THR A 675 14.37 31.48 14.01
CA THR A 675 14.60 30.63 12.83
C THR A 675 15.63 31.25 11.88
N ALA A 676 15.54 32.57 11.64
CA ALA A 676 16.54 33.30 10.85
C ALA A 676 17.92 33.32 11.54
N TYR A 677 17.97 33.49 12.86
CA TYR A 677 19.21 33.48 13.65
C TYR A 677 19.90 32.10 13.61
N LYS A 678 19.14 31.00 13.71
CA LYS A 678 19.66 29.62 13.60
C LYS A 678 20.26 29.32 12.23
N ARG A 679 19.68 29.84 11.14
CA ARG A 679 20.24 29.68 9.79
C ARG A 679 21.61 30.37 9.68
N LYS A 680 21.72 31.61 10.18
CA LYS A 680 22.99 32.36 10.20
C LYS A 680 24.10 31.71 11.04
N LEU A 681 23.76 30.86 12.02
CA LEU A 681 24.73 30.07 12.79
C LEU A 681 25.14 28.77 12.09
N GLN A 682 24.42 28.33 11.07
CA GLN A 682 24.76 27.14 10.27
C GLN A 682 25.60 27.49 9.04
N ASP A 683 25.57 28.76 8.61
CA ASP A 683 26.34 29.30 7.48
C ASP A 683 27.70 29.90 7.90
N LYS A 684 28.06 29.80 9.19
CA LYS A 684 29.40 30.08 9.75
C LYS A 684 29.96 28.80 10.33
#